data_AF-A0AAV1S4V6-F1
#
_entry.id   AF-A0AAV1S4V6-F1
#
_cell.length_a   1.000
_cell.length_b   1.000
_cell.length_c   1.000
_cell.angle_alpha   90.00
_cell.angle_beta   90.00
_cell.angle_gamma   90.00
#
_symmetry.space_group_name_H-M   'P 1'
#
loop_
_entity.id
_entity.type
_entity.pdbx_description
1 polymer ?
#
loop_
_entity_poly.entity_id
_entity_poly.type
_entity_poly.pdbx_seq_one_letter_code
_entity_poly.pdbx_strand_id
1 'polypeptide(L)'
;MEVKLEKKDAADWSYRGEGAANLVLAYTGSSTDFIGKVMRITKTARNGSPKCNSNQSALTEEERLLWRDVEELVKSPTKEIAEQIYTQQVMSPLLGPKHVDAGMRVLVTTEFLECVEKNVLEQRPPSRVDVSMVNVESDSVIIMSDHSLFPGGILKDRPCISVEIKPKCGFLPVSKFIAEGNSVKRTTTRFRMHQVLKLHEHEISELSEYDPLDLFSGSKERIHKAIKDLYNTPQNNFRIFLNGSLVFGGLGGGTKGTNAVVGKAFEDVLKGIIQAEDGLRTMSFVQLVAETVYCSRVLDELLKVQKRDNFDIEGAIHAYYNIVSQPCAVCQQLDEARLPHRCSSLHSIRMDESLKIVKDYLIAATAKDCSLMISFRPTKGGELGSPYSHVHLQSTNQSFNYKVNFIDLDLKPLKKMEGYFELDKKIVNFYTQMLEMEQKDGKCWEHGEEFNEEEGLKGTKDTLGLNRESDASTTILSFHPQQKKTNMWQRWGQVVRVHLTQFPTKVNREIEGHDNMQYQKTVVSVELLCSKCRRKVMKLIATIEGITSIVLDSSKNTVTVIGEADPVKIICKVREYRKSAVIMSTGPHKEEKKDDPYKKDMTKDMVIPYAPRICQSCDVWASSRLLTWDLLYNYCSSYLCLLPRKIGRVETMRFLEESLPPPPEYETILSVVAPLTASAVVFCSIMNDLFPDSVNEYLSSSLQKLSARLSSQITIVIEESDGLVANQMFKAVNVYLGSKLSPSTRKIKVNKQEKEDELEVSIDKNQESFDVFEGVKLKWVSASRVDRLVSSNRKRQDSAFSRSEVRYFELTCRKKHREKVLSSYLPYILQKAKAIIEEKRTVKLHTIDYNGTDYWGSVKFDHPATFDTIAMDPDMKRELIEDLDRFVERRDFYRRVGKAWKRGYLFYGPPGTGKSSLVAAMANHLKFDVYDLELKEVQCNSDLRRLLFGTGNRSILVIEDIDRSFESIEDDKVTLGGLLNFIDGLWSSCGDERIVVFTTNHKEQLDPALLRPGRMDVHLHMSYCTFSGFKTLAFNYLHIQDHQLFREIKELFEKVQATPAEVAGELMKSEDPEVVLQGLIKFLCDKETSETSKNN
;
A
#
# COMPACT_ATOMS: atom_id res chain seq x y z
N MET A 1 0.85 -41.69 -40.67
CA MET A 1 -0.39 -41.09 -40.14
C MET A 1 0.02 -39.85 -39.38
N GLU A 2 -0.77 -38.78 -39.44
CA GLU A 2 -0.61 -37.69 -38.48
C GLU A 2 -1.02 -38.20 -37.10
N VAL A 3 -0.30 -37.79 -36.05
CA VAL A 3 -0.64 -38.17 -34.68
C VAL A 3 -1.84 -37.32 -34.25
N LYS A 4 -2.92 -37.99 -33.86
CA LYS A 4 -4.11 -37.35 -33.30
C LYS A 4 -4.33 -37.85 -31.88
N LEU A 5 -4.49 -36.93 -30.93
CA LEU A 5 -4.78 -37.26 -29.54
C LEU A 5 -6.28 -37.42 -29.32
N GLU A 6 -6.65 -38.50 -28.65
CA GLU A 6 -8.01 -38.90 -28.35
C GLU A 6 -8.27 -38.84 -26.84
N LYS A 7 -9.55 -38.92 -26.45
CA LYS A 7 -10.03 -38.94 -25.06
C LYS A 7 -9.18 -39.75 -24.06
N LYS A 8 -8.65 -40.91 -24.48
CA LYS A 8 -7.82 -41.82 -23.67
C LYS A 8 -6.49 -41.17 -23.25
N ASP A 9 -5.91 -40.33 -24.11
CA ASP A 9 -4.56 -39.77 -23.96
C ASP A 9 -4.56 -38.59 -22.98
N ALA A 10 -5.73 -38.03 -22.65
CA ALA A 10 -5.90 -36.93 -21.69
C ALA A 10 -5.49 -37.28 -20.24
N ALA A 11 -5.33 -38.56 -19.92
CA ALA A 11 -4.82 -39.03 -18.64
C ALA A 11 -3.29 -38.92 -18.52
N ASP A 12 -2.56 -38.87 -19.64
CA ASP A 12 -1.10 -38.81 -19.65
C ASP A 12 -0.55 -37.38 -19.43
N TRP A 13 -1.41 -36.34 -19.42
CA TRP A 13 -1.02 -34.94 -19.33
C TRP A 13 -1.37 -34.31 -17.97
N SER A 14 -0.37 -33.73 -17.31
CA SER A 14 -0.47 -33.12 -15.96
C SER A 14 -0.39 -31.59 -16.02
N TYR A 15 -0.99 -30.89 -15.06
CA TYR A 15 -0.91 -29.42 -15.00
C TYR A 15 0.51 -28.95 -14.70
N ARG A 16 1.04 -27.98 -15.48
CA ARG A 16 2.31 -27.31 -15.17
C ARG A 16 2.16 -25.82 -14.87
N GLY A 17 1.18 -25.15 -15.48
CA GLY A 17 0.87 -23.74 -15.20
C GLY A 17 -0.02 -23.12 -16.27
N GLU A 18 -0.40 -21.86 -16.10
CA GLU A 18 -1.14 -21.11 -17.12
C GLU A 18 -0.87 -19.61 -17.09
N GLY A 19 -0.94 -18.99 -18.27
CA GLY A 19 -0.98 -17.54 -18.45
C GLY A 19 -2.41 -17.02 -18.54
N ALA A 20 -2.56 -15.81 -19.10
CA ALA A 20 -3.89 -15.27 -19.42
C ALA A 20 -4.56 -16.08 -20.55
N ALA A 21 -3.87 -16.24 -21.69
CA ALA A 21 -4.43 -16.85 -22.91
C ALA A 21 -4.16 -18.36 -23.06
N ASN A 22 -3.16 -18.92 -22.38
CA ASN A 22 -2.67 -20.28 -22.59
C ASN A 22 -2.63 -21.10 -21.30
N LEU A 23 -2.97 -22.39 -21.40
CA LEU A 23 -2.74 -23.46 -20.45
C LEU A 23 -1.50 -24.26 -20.88
N VAL A 24 -0.66 -24.70 -19.94
CA VAL A 24 0.54 -25.51 -20.20
C VAL A 24 0.51 -26.79 -19.37
N LEU A 25 0.58 -27.93 -20.05
CA LEU A 25 0.58 -29.27 -19.46
C LEU A 25 1.90 -29.99 -19.75
N ALA A 26 2.33 -30.87 -18.84
CA ALA A 26 3.51 -31.71 -19.03
C ALA A 26 3.14 -33.18 -19.24
N TYR A 27 3.81 -33.84 -20.19
CA TYR A 27 3.60 -35.27 -20.42
C TYR A 27 4.18 -36.10 -19.28
N THR A 28 3.37 -37.02 -18.77
CA THR A 28 3.67 -37.94 -17.66
C THR A 28 3.43 -39.41 -17.99
N GLY A 29 2.92 -39.71 -19.18
CA GLY A 29 2.76 -41.07 -19.67
C GLY A 29 4.06 -41.74 -20.13
N SER A 30 3.93 -42.83 -20.90
CA SER A 30 5.05 -43.70 -21.30
C SER A 30 5.45 -43.65 -22.77
N SER A 31 4.72 -42.90 -23.62
CA SER A 31 5.05 -42.78 -25.05
C SER A 31 6.37 -42.05 -25.28
N THR A 32 7.29 -42.68 -26.02
CA THR A 32 8.59 -42.12 -26.40
C THR A 32 8.50 -40.79 -27.13
N ASP A 33 7.40 -40.56 -27.83
CA ASP A 33 7.21 -39.41 -28.73
C ASP A 33 6.88 -38.12 -27.95
N PHE A 34 6.38 -38.28 -26.71
CA PHE A 34 5.98 -37.17 -25.83
C PHE A 34 6.81 -37.06 -24.54
N ILE A 35 7.70 -38.01 -24.23
CA ILE A 35 8.59 -37.92 -23.05
C ILE A 35 9.44 -36.64 -23.10
N GLY A 36 9.29 -35.79 -22.08
CA GLY A 36 9.95 -34.49 -22.01
C GLY A 36 9.35 -33.43 -22.95
N LYS A 37 8.08 -33.56 -23.32
CA LYS A 37 7.28 -32.53 -24.00
C LYS A 37 6.28 -31.85 -23.06
N VAL A 38 5.93 -30.61 -23.39
CA VAL A 38 4.79 -29.88 -22.84
C VAL A 38 3.80 -29.55 -23.95
N MET A 39 2.52 -29.49 -23.61
CA MET A 39 1.43 -29.10 -24.48
C MET A 39 0.92 -27.72 -24.08
N ARG A 40 0.84 -26.82 -25.06
CA ARG A 40 0.21 -25.51 -24.99
C ARG A 40 -1.18 -25.58 -25.61
N ILE A 41 -2.19 -25.15 -24.84
CA ILE A 41 -3.60 -25.14 -25.24
C ILE A 41 -4.14 -23.73 -25.01
N THR A 42 -4.86 -23.16 -25.97
CA THR A 42 -5.50 -21.84 -25.79
C THR A 42 -6.75 -21.92 -24.92
N LYS A 43 -7.11 -20.77 -24.34
CA LYS A 43 -8.23 -20.62 -23.40
C LYS A 43 -9.23 -19.58 -23.89
N THR A 44 -10.52 -19.86 -23.70
CA THR A 44 -11.64 -18.96 -23.93
C THR A 44 -12.16 -18.38 -22.61
N ALA A 45 -12.80 -17.21 -22.67
CA ALA A 45 -13.35 -16.53 -21.50
C ALA A 45 -14.76 -17.05 -21.14
N ARG A 46 -15.01 -17.36 -19.87
CA ARG A 46 -16.27 -18.03 -19.46
C ARG A 46 -17.55 -17.19 -19.64
N ASN A 47 -17.43 -15.86 -19.57
CA ASN A 47 -18.57 -14.93 -19.64
C ASN A 47 -18.59 -14.09 -20.93
N GLY A 48 -17.84 -14.47 -21.97
CA GLY A 48 -18.06 -13.94 -23.30
C GLY A 48 -19.29 -14.58 -23.93
N SER A 49 -20.12 -13.82 -24.64
CA SER A 49 -20.97 -14.43 -25.67
C SER A 49 -20.06 -15.04 -26.74
N PRO A 50 -20.49 -16.12 -27.43
CA PRO A 50 -19.69 -16.74 -28.48
C PRO A 50 -19.64 -15.82 -29.72
N LYS A 51 -18.78 -14.80 -29.66
CA LYS A 51 -18.24 -14.10 -30.83
C LYS A 51 -17.15 -14.92 -31.53
N CYS A 52 -17.26 -16.25 -31.45
CA CYS A 52 -16.69 -17.15 -32.45
C CYS A 52 -17.59 -17.10 -33.71
N ASN A 53 -17.65 -15.92 -34.35
CA ASN A 53 -18.08 -15.88 -35.75
C ASN A 53 -17.00 -16.66 -36.50
N SER A 54 -17.34 -17.83 -37.04
CA SER A 54 -16.42 -18.75 -37.75
C SER A 54 -15.79 -18.19 -39.04
N ASN A 55 -15.95 -16.88 -39.28
CA ASN A 55 -15.40 -16.10 -40.38
C ASN A 55 -14.42 -14.99 -39.91
N GLN A 56 -14.10 -14.86 -38.60
CA GLN A 56 -13.01 -13.99 -38.17
C GLN A 56 -11.65 -14.62 -38.49
N SER A 57 -10.83 -13.91 -39.27
CA SER A 57 -9.48 -14.33 -39.61
C SER A 57 -8.51 -14.24 -38.43
N ALA A 58 -7.46 -15.07 -38.45
CA ALA A 58 -6.43 -15.10 -37.42
C ALA A 58 -5.68 -13.76 -37.19
N LEU A 59 -5.72 -12.88 -38.19
CA LEU A 59 -5.13 -11.54 -38.23
C LEU A 59 -6.15 -10.55 -38.83
N THR A 60 -6.07 -9.27 -38.46
CA THR A 60 -6.85 -8.20 -39.12
C THR A 60 -6.30 -7.84 -40.51
N GLU A 61 -7.00 -7.02 -41.29
CA GLU A 61 -6.52 -6.55 -42.60
C GLU A 61 -5.22 -5.74 -42.49
N GLU A 62 -5.10 -4.91 -41.45
CA GLU A 62 -3.90 -4.10 -41.17
C GLU A 62 -2.73 -4.98 -40.70
N GLU A 63 -3.01 -6.04 -39.93
CA GLU A 63 -2.01 -7.05 -39.56
C GLU A 63 -1.56 -7.89 -40.76
N ARG A 64 -2.49 -8.27 -41.66
CA ARG A 64 -2.16 -8.93 -42.94
C ARG A 64 -1.25 -8.05 -43.81
N LEU A 65 -1.51 -6.74 -43.86
CA LEU A 65 -0.67 -5.77 -44.55
C LEU A 65 0.72 -5.62 -43.90
N LEU A 66 0.79 -5.66 -42.56
CA LEU A 66 2.03 -5.57 -41.78
C LEU A 66 2.93 -6.80 -41.96
N TRP A 67 2.33 -8.00 -42.06
CA TRP A 67 3.02 -9.28 -42.21
C TRP A 67 3.04 -9.79 -43.66
N ARG A 68 2.76 -8.94 -44.65
CA ARG A 68 2.59 -9.29 -46.09
C ARG A 68 3.77 -10.03 -46.73
N ASP A 69 4.96 -9.95 -46.14
CA ASP A 69 6.20 -10.62 -46.54
C ASP A 69 6.39 -12.01 -45.92
N VAL A 70 5.47 -12.45 -45.06
CA VAL A 70 5.43 -13.79 -44.44
C VAL A 70 4.13 -14.47 -44.86
N GLU A 71 4.11 -15.02 -46.08
CA GLU A 71 2.89 -15.46 -46.76
C GLU A 71 2.09 -16.53 -45.97
N GLU A 72 2.77 -17.45 -45.27
CA GLU A 72 2.12 -18.49 -44.45
C GLU A 72 1.49 -17.91 -43.16
N LEU A 73 2.06 -16.83 -42.61
CA LEU A 73 1.50 -16.11 -41.47
C LEU A 73 0.18 -15.40 -41.87
N VAL A 74 0.17 -14.76 -43.04
CA VAL A 74 -1.03 -14.10 -43.60
C VAL A 74 -2.15 -15.09 -43.93
N LYS A 75 -1.79 -16.31 -44.35
CA LYS A 75 -2.72 -17.43 -44.67
C LYS A 75 -3.15 -18.25 -43.45
N SER A 76 -2.68 -17.94 -42.24
CA SER A 76 -2.98 -18.73 -41.04
C SER A 76 -4.49 -18.77 -40.74
N PRO A 77 -5.12 -19.95 -40.56
CA PRO A 77 -6.56 -20.05 -40.33
C PRO A 77 -6.96 -19.80 -38.86
N THR A 78 -6.08 -20.08 -37.91
CA THR A 78 -6.28 -19.76 -36.47
C THR A 78 -5.11 -18.97 -35.91
N LYS A 79 -5.31 -18.32 -34.77
CA LYS A 79 -4.32 -17.46 -34.12
C LYS A 79 -3.15 -18.26 -33.53
N GLU A 80 -3.39 -19.49 -33.09
CA GLU A 80 -2.38 -20.44 -32.61
C GLU A 80 -1.37 -20.76 -33.72
N ILE A 81 -1.87 -21.00 -34.93
CA ILE A 81 -1.04 -21.28 -36.11
C ILE A 81 -0.26 -20.02 -36.51
N ALA A 82 -0.88 -18.84 -36.42
CA ALA A 82 -0.17 -17.57 -36.62
C ALA A 82 0.95 -17.35 -35.58
N GLU A 83 0.71 -17.63 -34.30
CA GLU A 83 1.74 -17.56 -33.24
C GLU A 83 2.88 -18.58 -33.46
N GLN A 84 2.56 -19.80 -33.93
CA GLN A 84 3.55 -20.82 -34.28
C GLN A 84 4.43 -20.37 -35.46
N ILE A 85 3.82 -19.94 -36.58
CA ILE A 85 4.53 -19.53 -37.79
C ILE A 85 5.32 -18.23 -37.55
N TYR A 86 4.79 -17.28 -36.78
CA TYR A 86 5.55 -16.12 -36.30
C TYR A 86 6.80 -16.53 -35.51
N THR A 87 6.67 -17.48 -34.59
CA THR A 87 7.81 -18.00 -33.82
C THR A 87 8.84 -18.68 -34.73
N GLN A 88 8.38 -19.47 -35.71
CA GLN A 88 9.22 -20.25 -36.63
C GLN A 88 9.91 -19.40 -37.72
N GLN A 89 9.25 -18.39 -38.28
CA GLN A 89 9.72 -17.65 -39.46
C GLN A 89 10.14 -16.21 -39.16
N VAL A 90 9.71 -15.62 -38.04
CA VAL A 90 10.14 -14.28 -37.62
C VAL A 90 11.11 -14.35 -36.44
N MET A 91 10.74 -15.00 -35.33
CA MET A 91 11.56 -14.97 -34.11
C MET A 91 12.76 -15.94 -34.15
N SER A 92 12.59 -17.14 -34.69
CA SER A 92 13.67 -18.15 -34.78
C SER A 92 14.88 -17.70 -35.63
N PRO A 93 14.71 -17.07 -36.82
CA PRO A 93 15.84 -16.51 -37.56
C PRO A 93 16.52 -15.32 -36.86
N LEU A 94 15.81 -14.60 -35.99
CA LEU A 94 16.32 -13.42 -35.28
C LEU A 94 17.02 -13.73 -33.95
N LEU A 95 16.64 -14.83 -33.27
CA LEU A 95 17.21 -15.27 -31.99
C LEU A 95 18.10 -16.52 -32.11
N GLY A 96 18.16 -17.11 -33.30
CA GLY A 96 18.93 -18.32 -33.61
C GLY A 96 18.11 -19.60 -33.40
N PRO A 97 17.98 -20.48 -34.42
CA PRO A 97 17.12 -21.67 -34.35
C PRO A 97 17.59 -22.74 -33.34
N LYS A 98 18.81 -22.62 -32.80
CA LYS A 98 19.29 -23.44 -31.68
C LYS A 98 18.57 -23.13 -30.35
N HIS A 99 17.95 -21.95 -30.24
CA HIS A 99 17.42 -21.40 -29.00
C HIS A 99 15.91 -21.11 -29.04
N VAL A 100 15.22 -21.49 -30.12
CA VAL A 100 13.78 -21.26 -30.30
C VAL A 100 13.09 -22.56 -30.71
N ASP A 101 12.23 -23.09 -29.83
CA ASP A 101 11.31 -24.18 -30.16
C ASP A 101 9.93 -23.58 -30.44
N ALA A 102 9.52 -23.55 -31.71
CA ALA A 102 8.19 -23.08 -32.12
C ALA A 102 7.07 -24.08 -31.76
N GLY A 103 7.43 -25.30 -31.37
CA GLY A 103 6.49 -26.41 -31.20
C GLY A 103 5.98 -27.00 -32.51
N MET A 104 5.29 -28.12 -32.37
CA MET A 104 4.65 -28.88 -33.44
C MET A 104 3.13 -28.85 -33.22
N ARG A 105 2.36 -28.55 -34.27
CA ARG A 105 0.89 -28.67 -34.26
C ARG A 105 0.53 -30.15 -34.23
N VAL A 106 -0.31 -30.55 -33.30
CA VAL A 106 -0.84 -31.92 -33.16
C VAL A 106 -2.37 -31.84 -33.12
N LEU A 107 -3.04 -32.71 -33.89
CA LEU A 107 -4.49 -32.74 -33.95
C LEU A 107 -5.07 -33.35 -32.66
N VAL A 108 -6.24 -32.89 -32.25
CA VAL A 108 -6.96 -33.41 -31.08
C VAL A 108 -8.42 -33.75 -31.42
N THR A 109 -9.12 -34.41 -30.51
CA THR A 109 -10.59 -34.49 -30.52
C THR A 109 -11.19 -33.56 -29.46
N THR A 110 -12.44 -33.14 -29.64
CA THR A 110 -13.15 -32.32 -28.65
C THR A 110 -13.21 -33.01 -27.30
N GLU A 111 -13.44 -34.33 -27.27
CA GLU A 111 -13.52 -35.12 -26.03
C GLU A 111 -12.16 -35.26 -25.32
N PHE A 112 -11.04 -35.09 -26.02
CA PHE A 112 -9.72 -34.93 -25.40
C PHE A 112 -9.66 -33.60 -24.63
N LEU A 113 -10.04 -32.48 -25.26
CA LEU A 113 -10.00 -31.16 -24.64
C LEU A 113 -11.00 -31.01 -23.47
N GLU A 114 -12.19 -31.58 -23.59
CA GLU A 114 -13.16 -31.69 -22.48
C GLU A 114 -12.59 -32.46 -21.28
N CYS A 115 -11.94 -33.59 -21.52
CA CYS A 115 -11.31 -34.37 -20.47
C CYS A 115 -10.10 -33.65 -19.87
N VAL A 116 -9.35 -32.88 -20.67
CA VAL A 116 -8.28 -32.02 -20.18
C VAL A 116 -8.80 -30.94 -19.22
N GLU A 117 -9.78 -30.10 -19.60
CA GLU A 117 -10.35 -29.07 -18.69
C GLU A 117 -10.83 -29.71 -17.38
N LYS A 118 -11.49 -30.87 -17.46
CA LYS A 118 -11.93 -31.63 -16.29
C LYS A 118 -10.76 -32.10 -15.41
N ASN A 119 -9.72 -32.70 -16.01
CA ASN A 119 -8.57 -33.25 -15.28
C ASN A 119 -7.75 -32.15 -14.58
N VAL A 120 -7.69 -30.94 -15.15
CA VAL A 120 -6.91 -29.82 -14.58
C VAL A 120 -7.71 -28.92 -13.64
N LEU A 121 -9.04 -29.01 -13.61
CA LEU A 121 -9.91 -28.05 -12.91
C LEU A 121 -9.50 -27.80 -11.45
N GLU A 122 -9.15 -28.87 -10.72
CA GLU A 122 -8.72 -28.82 -9.30
C GLU A 122 -7.26 -28.38 -9.11
N GLN A 123 -6.45 -28.44 -10.18
CA GLN A 123 -5.02 -28.08 -10.18
C GLN A 123 -4.80 -26.60 -10.57
N ARG A 124 -5.78 -25.98 -11.24
CA ARG A 124 -5.74 -24.60 -11.71
C ARG A 124 -6.06 -23.60 -10.56
N PRO A 125 -5.39 -22.45 -10.45
CA PRO A 125 -5.73 -21.43 -9.47
C PRO A 125 -7.18 -20.93 -9.64
N PRO A 126 -7.99 -20.78 -8.57
CA PRO A 126 -9.39 -20.37 -8.69
C PRO A 126 -9.61 -19.09 -9.51
N SER A 127 -8.76 -18.07 -9.28
CA SER A 127 -8.77 -16.79 -10.01
C SER A 127 -8.46 -16.90 -11.52
N ARG A 128 -8.05 -18.08 -12.01
CA ARG A 128 -7.89 -18.39 -13.44
C ARG A 128 -9.04 -19.24 -13.98
N VAL A 129 -9.57 -20.16 -13.17
CA VAL A 129 -10.73 -21.01 -13.48
C VAL A 129 -11.97 -20.15 -13.68
N ASP A 130 -12.23 -19.19 -12.80
CA ASP A 130 -13.42 -18.32 -12.88
C ASP A 130 -13.47 -17.47 -14.16
N VAL A 131 -12.29 -17.09 -14.67
CA VAL A 131 -12.15 -16.20 -15.83
C VAL A 131 -12.11 -16.98 -17.15
N SER A 132 -11.52 -18.17 -17.17
CA SER A 132 -11.15 -18.86 -18.42
C SER A 132 -11.21 -20.39 -18.36
N MET A 133 -11.66 -21.02 -19.45
CA MET A 133 -11.65 -22.48 -19.68
C MET A 133 -10.77 -22.83 -20.89
N VAL A 134 -10.38 -24.09 -21.05
CA VAL A 134 -9.80 -24.60 -22.32
C VAL A 134 -10.71 -24.33 -23.51
N ASN A 135 -10.12 -23.94 -24.65
CA ASN A 135 -10.85 -23.78 -25.90
C ASN A 135 -11.20 -25.14 -26.54
N VAL A 136 -12.32 -25.75 -26.14
CA VAL A 136 -12.78 -27.05 -26.67
C VAL A 136 -13.18 -27.04 -28.15
N GLU A 137 -13.32 -25.86 -28.77
CA GLU A 137 -13.57 -25.71 -30.21
C GLU A 137 -12.30 -25.88 -31.06
N SER A 138 -11.10 -25.96 -30.46
CA SER A 138 -9.85 -26.13 -31.19
C SER A 138 -9.68 -27.53 -31.79
N ASP A 139 -9.31 -27.61 -33.07
CA ASP A 139 -8.98 -28.86 -33.76
C ASP A 139 -7.57 -29.40 -33.41
N SER A 140 -6.75 -28.58 -32.76
CA SER A 140 -5.32 -28.85 -32.54
C SER A 140 -4.74 -28.15 -31.31
N VAL A 141 -3.53 -28.56 -30.94
CA VAL A 141 -2.71 -28.03 -29.84
C VAL A 141 -1.26 -27.93 -30.27
N ILE A 142 -0.46 -27.12 -29.58
CA ILE A 142 0.99 -27.00 -29.85
C ILE A 142 1.75 -27.84 -28.83
N ILE A 143 2.52 -28.83 -29.29
CA ILE A 143 3.42 -29.63 -28.46
C ILE A 143 4.85 -29.17 -28.68
N MET A 144 5.50 -28.70 -27.61
CA MET A 144 6.86 -28.18 -27.61
C MET A 144 7.72 -28.87 -26.54
N SER A 145 9.03 -28.67 -26.55
CA SER A 145 9.93 -29.35 -25.62
C SER A 145 9.80 -28.82 -24.19
N ASP A 146 9.84 -29.69 -23.19
CA ASP A 146 9.94 -29.25 -21.80
C ASP A 146 11.34 -28.65 -21.58
N HIS A 147 11.44 -27.32 -21.55
CA HIS A 147 12.71 -26.63 -21.31
C HIS A 147 13.11 -26.63 -19.83
N SER A 148 12.26 -27.10 -18.91
CA SER A 148 12.63 -27.35 -17.51
C SER A 148 13.33 -28.71 -17.29
N LEU A 149 13.26 -29.61 -18.28
CA LEU A 149 13.89 -30.93 -18.29
C LEU A 149 14.95 -31.04 -19.39
N PHE A 150 15.91 -31.95 -19.27
CA PHE A 150 16.74 -32.38 -20.42
C PHE A 150 16.04 -33.49 -21.22
N PRO A 151 16.30 -33.61 -22.54
CA PRO A 151 15.86 -34.76 -23.33
C PRO A 151 16.30 -36.10 -22.74
N GLY A 152 15.50 -37.14 -23.01
CA GLY A 152 15.56 -38.43 -22.29
C GLY A 152 14.83 -38.44 -20.95
N GLY A 153 14.17 -37.33 -20.57
CA GLY A 153 13.34 -37.24 -19.37
C GLY A 153 14.13 -37.33 -18.05
N ILE A 154 13.44 -37.81 -17.01
CA ILE A 154 14.04 -38.11 -15.69
C ILE A 154 14.77 -39.47 -15.78
N LEU A 155 15.97 -39.44 -16.35
CA LEU A 155 16.97 -40.47 -16.10
C LEU A 155 17.22 -40.53 -14.58
N LYS A 156 16.81 -41.63 -13.94
CA LYS A 156 16.61 -41.74 -12.48
C LYS A 156 17.82 -41.35 -11.62
N ASP A 157 19.02 -41.37 -12.19
CA ASP A 157 20.28 -41.15 -11.49
C ASP A 157 20.86 -39.72 -11.58
N ARG A 158 20.19 -38.76 -12.25
CA ARG A 158 20.73 -37.38 -12.39
C ARG A 158 19.67 -36.27 -12.28
N PRO A 159 19.78 -35.35 -11.29
CA PRO A 159 18.89 -34.20 -11.18
C PRO A 159 19.10 -33.22 -12.35
N CYS A 160 18.02 -32.52 -12.69
CA CYS A 160 17.98 -31.42 -13.65
C CYS A 160 17.45 -30.17 -12.92
N ILE A 161 18.28 -29.12 -12.82
CA ILE A 161 17.85 -27.83 -12.26
C ILE A 161 17.76 -26.80 -13.38
N SER A 162 16.65 -26.07 -13.46
CA SER A 162 16.37 -25.16 -14.56
C SER A 162 15.93 -23.80 -14.03
N VAL A 163 16.36 -22.73 -14.70
CA VAL A 163 16.11 -21.34 -14.33
C VAL A 163 15.33 -20.66 -15.44
N GLU A 164 14.26 -19.96 -15.07
CA GLU A 164 13.56 -19.03 -15.96
C GLU A 164 13.92 -17.59 -15.53
N ILE A 165 14.45 -16.82 -16.49
CA ILE A 165 14.75 -15.39 -16.33
C ILE A 165 13.84 -14.61 -17.27
N LYS A 166 13.14 -13.58 -16.80
CA LYS A 166 12.38 -12.66 -17.65
C LYS A 166 13.13 -11.32 -17.73
N PRO A 167 14.06 -11.15 -18.69
CA PRO A 167 15.13 -10.14 -18.59
C PRO A 167 14.66 -8.70 -18.80
N LYS A 168 13.49 -8.49 -19.41
CA LYS A 168 12.93 -7.18 -19.78
C LYS A 168 13.82 -6.43 -20.79
N CYS A 169 13.64 -5.12 -20.93
CA CYS A 169 14.32 -4.27 -21.90
C CYS A 169 15.75 -3.90 -21.45
N GLY A 170 16.76 -4.36 -22.19
CA GLY A 170 18.20 -4.23 -21.88
C GLY A 170 18.90 -2.97 -22.39
N PHE A 171 18.17 -1.92 -22.76
CA PHE A 171 18.75 -0.66 -23.24
C PHE A 171 17.90 0.55 -22.87
N LEU A 172 18.53 1.73 -22.87
CA LEU A 172 17.88 3.04 -22.76
C LEU A 172 17.55 3.57 -24.17
N PRO A 173 16.31 4.05 -24.42
CA PRO A 173 15.91 4.50 -25.74
C PRO A 173 16.57 5.83 -26.13
N VAL A 174 17.24 5.84 -27.27
CA VAL A 174 17.95 7.02 -27.81
C VAL A 174 17.09 7.88 -28.76
N SER A 175 15.83 7.50 -28.99
CA SER A 175 14.95 8.10 -30.00
C SER A 175 14.91 9.64 -29.98
N LYS A 176 14.93 10.26 -31.16
CA LYS A 176 14.75 11.71 -31.33
C LYS A 176 13.31 12.20 -31.12
N PHE A 177 12.37 11.28 -30.92
CA PHE A 177 10.92 11.56 -30.78
C PHE A 177 10.44 11.59 -29.34
N ILE A 178 11.22 11.08 -28.37
CA ILE A 178 10.97 11.29 -26.94
C ILE A 178 10.94 12.80 -26.65
N ALA A 179 9.84 13.26 -26.04
CA ALA A 179 9.64 14.66 -25.68
C ALA A 179 10.62 15.14 -24.59
N GLU A 180 10.88 16.44 -24.51
CA GLU A 180 11.89 16.97 -23.57
C GLU A 180 11.48 16.81 -22.09
N GLY A 181 10.18 16.90 -21.78
CA GLY A 181 9.63 16.57 -20.46
C GLY A 181 9.70 15.07 -20.12
N ASN A 182 9.92 14.21 -21.12
CA ASN A 182 10.10 12.76 -20.99
C ASN A 182 11.59 12.36 -21.04
N SER A 183 12.51 13.34 -20.98
CA SER A 183 13.98 13.13 -21.06
C SER A 183 14.53 12.10 -20.07
N VAL A 184 13.87 11.90 -18.92
CA VAL A 184 14.19 10.86 -17.93
C VAL A 184 14.25 9.43 -18.51
N LYS A 185 13.53 9.16 -19.62
CA LYS A 185 13.61 7.89 -20.36
C LYS A 185 15.01 7.60 -20.93
N ARG A 186 15.83 8.64 -21.14
CA ARG A 186 17.20 8.52 -21.69
C ARG A 186 18.21 8.09 -20.64
N THR A 187 17.91 8.26 -19.35
CA THR A 187 18.82 8.00 -18.22
C THR A 187 18.33 6.87 -17.31
N THR A 188 17.02 6.74 -17.12
CA THR A 188 16.42 5.75 -16.21
C THR A 188 15.79 4.60 -16.99
N THR A 189 16.01 3.35 -16.56
CA THR A 189 15.46 2.20 -17.28
C THR A 189 13.95 2.11 -17.20
N ARG A 190 13.35 1.63 -18.29
CA ARG A 190 11.91 1.35 -18.38
C ARG A 190 11.42 0.33 -17.35
N PHE A 191 12.31 -0.51 -16.81
CA PHE A 191 12.02 -1.38 -15.67
C PHE A 191 11.98 -0.58 -14.37
N ARG A 192 12.99 0.24 -14.06
CA ARG A 192 13.07 1.01 -12.81
C ARG A 192 11.90 2.00 -12.65
N MET A 193 11.53 2.73 -13.70
CA MET A 193 10.35 3.62 -13.66
C MET A 193 9.04 2.84 -13.42
N HIS A 194 8.91 1.65 -14.00
CA HIS A 194 7.74 0.79 -13.84
C HIS A 194 7.67 0.15 -12.45
N GLN A 195 8.80 -0.16 -11.81
CA GLN A 195 8.84 -0.63 -10.41
C GLN A 195 8.21 0.40 -9.47
N VAL A 196 8.51 1.69 -9.66
CA VAL A 196 7.95 2.77 -8.83
C VAL A 196 6.43 2.88 -8.96
N LEU A 197 5.88 2.82 -10.19
CA LEU A 197 4.43 2.76 -10.36
C LEU A 197 3.84 1.48 -9.73
N LYS A 198 4.45 0.32 -9.92
CA LYS A 198 3.95 -0.96 -9.38
C LYS A 198 3.90 -1.01 -7.86
N LEU A 199 4.82 -0.32 -7.16
CA LEU A 199 4.79 -0.22 -5.71
C LEU A 199 3.60 0.63 -5.24
N HIS A 200 3.35 1.76 -5.91
CA HIS A 200 2.19 2.63 -5.66
C HIS A 200 0.86 1.92 -5.97
N GLU A 201 0.79 1.13 -7.05
CA GLU A 201 -0.38 0.32 -7.42
C GLU A 201 -0.49 -1.01 -6.63
N HIS A 202 0.38 -1.22 -5.65
CA HIS A 202 0.44 -2.40 -4.77
C HIS A 202 0.57 -3.75 -5.51
N GLU A 203 1.09 -3.76 -6.74
CA GLU A 203 1.42 -4.98 -7.48
C GLU A 203 2.68 -5.70 -6.92
N ILE A 204 3.54 -4.98 -6.19
CA ILE A 204 4.78 -5.49 -5.58
C ILE A 204 4.92 -4.98 -4.15
N SER A 205 5.57 -5.77 -3.28
CA SER A 205 5.84 -5.39 -1.88
C SER A 205 6.99 -4.40 -1.70
N GLU A 206 7.94 -4.42 -2.63
CA GLU A 206 9.21 -3.68 -2.57
C GLU A 206 9.75 -3.47 -3.99
N LEU A 207 10.59 -2.44 -4.18
CA LEU A 207 11.30 -2.23 -5.44
C LEU A 207 12.35 -3.33 -5.62
N SER A 208 12.43 -3.91 -6.81
CA SER A 208 13.49 -4.85 -7.15
C SER A 208 14.86 -4.16 -7.21
N GLU A 209 15.89 -4.89 -6.75
CA GLU A 209 17.30 -4.51 -6.86
C GLU A 209 17.84 -4.68 -8.29
N TYR A 210 17.16 -5.48 -9.12
CA TYR A 210 17.59 -5.86 -10.46
C TYR A 210 17.53 -4.71 -11.46
N ASP A 211 18.63 -4.50 -12.19
CA ASP A 211 18.68 -3.67 -13.39
C ASP A 211 18.95 -4.53 -14.65
N PRO A 212 18.05 -4.50 -15.67
CA PRO A 212 18.34 -5.08 -16.98
C PRO A 212 19.67 -4.61 -17.60
N LEU A 213 20.13 -3.38 -17.38
CA LEU A 213 21.41 -2.91 -17.95
C LEU A 213 22.61 -3.66 -17.38
N ASP A 214 22.53 -4.19 -16.15
CA ASP A 214 23.58 -5.04 -15.59
C ASP A 214 23.61 -6.41 -16.30
N LEU A 215 22.45 -7.02 -16.56
CA LEU A 215 22.34 -8.32 -17.22
C LEU A 215 22.72 -8.28 -18.71
N PHE A 216 22.41 -7.18 -19.39
CA PHE A 216 22.75 -6.95 -20.81
C PHE A 216 24.08 -6.21 -21.02
N SER A 217 24.86 -5.99 -19.96
CA SER A 217 26.11 -5.20 -20.01
C SER A 217 27.27 -5.84 -20.78
N GLY A 218 27.27 -7.18 -20.93
CA GLY A 218 28.44 -7.94 -21.37
C GLY A 218 29.58 -8.04 -20.35
N SER A 219 29.48 -7.41 -19.18
CA SER A 219 30.41 -7.59 -18.05
C SER A 219 29.97 -8.78 -17.21
N LYS A 220 30.92 -9.68 -16.93
CA LYS A 220 30.69 -10.87 -16.10
C LYS A 220 30.32 -10.50 -14.65
N GLU A 221 30.88 -9.41 -14.16
CA GLU A 221 30.70 -8.85 -12.82
C GLU A 221 29.30 -8.26 -12.66
N ARG A 222 28.87 -7.45 -13.64
CA ARG A 222 27.51 -6.88 -13.69
C ARG A 222 26.46 -7.97 -13.93
N ILE A 223 26.71 -8.94 -14.81
CA ILE A 223 25.84 -10.10 -14.98
C ILE A 223 25.70 -10.87 -13.65
N HIS A 224 26.80 -11.10 -12.93
CA HIS A 224 26.75 -11.78 -11.62
C HIS A 224 25.95 -10.98 -10.58
N LYS A 225 26.10 -9.65 -10.52
CA LYS A 225 25.23 -8.76 -9.74
C LYS A 225 23.77 -8.95 -10.14
N ALA A 226 23.43 -8.84 -11.42
CA ALA A 226 22.05 -8.97 -11.90
C ALA A 226 21.39 -10.31 -11.52
N ILE A 227 22.10 -11.44 -11.63
CA ILE A 227 21.57 -12.74 -11.19
C ILE A 227 21.39 -12.80 -9.67
N LYS A 228 22.28 -12.17 -8.88
CA LYS A 228 22.14 -12.05 -7.43
C LYS A 228 20.93 -11.20 -7.04
N ASP A 229 20.73 -10.06 -7.70
CA ASP A 229 19.61 -9.14 -7.43
C ASP A 229 18.25 -9.78 -7.80
N LEU A 230 18.24 -10.61 -8.86
CA LEU A 230 17.11 -11.47 -9.24
C LEU A 230 16.85 -12.59 -8.23
N TYR A 231 17.88 -13.12 -7.58
CA TYR A 231 17.73 -14.07 -6.47
C TYR A 231 17.20 -13.39 -5.20
N ASN A 232 17.66 -12.16 -4.91
CA ASN A 232 17.19 -11.37 -3.76
C ASN A 232 15.73 -10.92 -3.93
N THR A 233 15.37 -10.43 -5.12
CA THR A 233 14.05 -9.83 -5.42
C THR A 233 13.35 -10.47 -6.65
N PRO A 234 12.98 -11.76 -6.58
CA PRO A 234 12.57 -12.54 -7.77
C PRO A 234 11.28 -12.08 -8.47
N GLN A 235 10.36 -11.43 -7.74
CA GLN A 235 9.09 -10.87 -8.24
C GLN A 235 8.35 -11.75 -9.29
N ASN A 236 8.40 -11.37 -10.58
CA ASN A 236 8.00 -12.20 -11.72
C ASN A 236 9.11 -12.35 -12.77
N ASN A 237 10.35 -12.02 -12.38
CA ASN A 237 11.53 -11.98 -13.22
C ASN A 237 12.40 -13.24 -13.08
N PHE A 238 12.26 -14.03 -12.01
CA PHE A 238 13.15 -15.16 -11.73
C PHE A 238 12.39 -16.35 -11.12
N ARG A 239 12.56 -17.55 -11.67
CA ARG A 239 12.04 -18.82 -11.13
C ARG A 239 13.06 -19.94 -11.27
N ILE A 240 13.01 -20.93 -10.39
CA ILE A 240 13.87 -22.11 -10.43
C ILE A 240 13.03 -23.37 -10.26
N PHE A 241 13.31 -24.36 -11.10
CA PHE A 241 12.63 -25.65 -11.17
C PHE A 241 13.63 -26.79 -10.93
N LEU A 242 13.26 -27.78 -10.12
CA LEU A 242 14.00 -29.03 -9.96
C LEU A 242 13.18 -30.17 -10.57
N ASN A 243 13.73 -30.85 -11.58
CA ASN A 243 13.07 -31.92 -12.34
C ASN A 243 11.67 -31.51 -12.87
N GLY A 244 11.49 -30.24 -13.21
CA GLY A 244 10.24 -29.65 -13.70
C GLY A 244 9.28 -29.11 -12.62
N SER A 245 9.47 -29.46 -11.35
CA SER A 245 8.72 -28.90 -10.22
C SER A 245 9.31 -27.55 -9.80
N LEU A 246 8.46 -26.53 -9.59
CA LEU A 246 8.91 -25.21 -9.10
C LEU A 246 9.44 -25.34 -7.65
N VAL A 247 10.65 -24.82 -7.41
CA VAL A 247 11.30 -24.82 -6.07
C VAL A 247 11.68 -23.42 -5.57
N PHE A 248 11.64 -22.40 -6.44
CA PHE A 248 11.94 -21.00 -6.10
C PHE A 248 11.22 -20.04 -7.04
N GLY A 249 10.81 -18.87 -6.54
CA GLY A 249 9.91 -17.97 -7.26
C GLY A 249 8.44 -18.40 -7.15
N GLY A 250 7.53 -17.73 -7.86
CA GLY A 250 6.08 -17.90 -7.69
C GLY A 250 5.28 -18.12 -8.97
N LEU A 251 4.17 -18.86 -8.84
CA LEU A 251 3.21 -19.19 -9.90
C LEU A 251 2.31 -17.97 -10.25
N GLY A 252 2.90 -16.96 -10.91
CA GLY A 252 2.14 -15.91 -11.61
C GLY A 252 1.71 -14.70 -10.79
N GLY A 253 2.16 -14.55 -9.55
CA GLY A 253 2.08 -13.32 -8.75
C GLY A 253 3.47 -12.81 -8.37
N GLY A 254 3.60 -11.53 -7.99
CA GLY A 254 4.87 -10.96 -7.55
C GLY A 254 5.32 -11.55 -6.21
N THR A 255 6.39 -12.34 -6.20
CA THR A 255 6.96 -12.86 -4.95
C THR A 255 7.71 -11.78 -4.18
N LYS A 256 7.49 -11.73 -2.87
CA LYS A 256 8.29 -10.97 -1.90
C LYS A 256 9.77 -11.34 -1.96
N GLY A 257 10.64 -10.45 -1.47
CA GLY A 257 12.07 -10.69 -1.34
C GLY A 257 12.44 -11.95 -0.56
N THR A 258 13.61 -12.51 -0.88
CA THR A 258 14.08 -13.82 -0.39
C THR A 258 14.53 -13.73 1.06
N ASN A 259 13.60 -14.00 1.98
CA ASN A 259 13.89 -14.07 3.41
C ASN A 259 14.75 -15.30 3.78
N ALA A 260 15.33 -15.30 4.98
CA ALA A 260 16.23 -16.34 5.45
C ALA A 260 15.63 -17.76 5.49
N VAL A 261 14.30 -17.90 5.58
CA VAL A 261 13.63 -19.22 5.56
C VAL A 261 13.57 -19.76 4.13
N VAL A 262 13.20 -18.93 3.15
CA VAL A 262 13.18 -19.28 1.72
C VAL A 262 14.60 -19.54 1.22
N GLY A 263 15.56 -18.68 1.59
CA GLY A 263 16.96 -18.85 1.24
C GLY A 263 17.56 -20.15 1.76
N LYS A 264 17.29 -20.51 3.03
CA LYS A 264 17.72 -21.79 3.59
C LYS A 264 17.05 -22.98 2.89
N ALA A 265 15.74 -22.94 2.64
CA ALA A 265 15.05 -24.01 1.94
C ALA A 265 15.64 -24.27 0.54
N PHE A 266 16.06 -23.21 -0.16
CA PHE A 266 16.75 -23.33 -1.44
C PHE A 266 18.19 -23.90 -1.32
N GLU A 267 18.96 -23.48 -0.31
CA GLU A 267 20.28 -24.03 0.00
C GLU A 267 20.24 -25.55 0.30
N ASP A 268 19.17 -26.00 0.96
CA ASP A 268 18.89 -27.42 1.20
C ASP A 268 18.46 -28.16 -0.09
N VAL A 269 17.71 -27.51 -1.01
CA VAL A 269 17.33 -28.06 -2.33
C VAL A 269 18.53 -28.25 -3.28
N LEU A 270 19.56 -27.40 -3.18
CA LEU A 270 20.79 -27.53 -3.98
C LEU A 270 21.70 -28.70 -3.53
N LYS A 271 21.41 -29.33 -2.39
CA LYS A 271 22.23 -30.40 -1.79
C LYS A 271 22.25 -31.63 -2.68
N GLY A 272 23.45 -32.06 -3.08
CA GLY A 272 23.65 -33.17 -4.03
C GLY A 272 23.62 -32.77 -5.51
N ILE A 273 23.21 -31.54 -5.84
CA ILE A 273 23.40 -30.93 -7.16
C ILE A 273 24.73 -30.18 -7.20
N ILE A 274 24.96 -29.35 -6.18
CA ILE A 274 26.19 -28.55 -6.02
C ILE A 274 27.03 -29.12 -4.87
N GLN A 275 28.30 -29.39 -5.18
CA GLN A 275 29.30 -29.92 -4.26
C GLN A 275 30.02 -28.77 -3.55
N ALA A 276 29.27 -28.07 -2.71
CA ALA A 276 29.78 -27.04 -1.80
C ALA A 276 29.30 -27.30 -0.35
N GLU A 277 30.00 -26.67 0.60
CA GLU A 277 29.65 -26.69 2.02
C GLU A 277 28.27 -26.07 2.30
N ASP A 278 27.65 -26.41 3.43
CA ASP A 278 26.34 -25.90 3.81
C ASP A 278 26.40 -24.36 4.01
N GLY A 279 25.72 -23.60 3.14
CA GLY A 279 25.71 -22.14 3.12
C GLY A 279 26.41 -21.52 1.89
N LEU A 280 27.11 -22.31 1.08
CA LEU A 280 27.84 -21.84 -0.11
C LEU A 280 27.23 -22.31 -1.45
N ARG A 281 26.22 -23.20 -1.46
CA ARG A 281 25.65 -23.72 -2.70
C ARG A 281 24.89 -22.65 -3.47
N THR A 282 24.13 -21.80 -2.78
CA THR A 282 23.38 -20.70 -3.37
C THR A 282 24.29 -19.70 -4.08
N MET A 283 25.42 -19.33 -3.46
CA MET A 283 26.42 -18.48 -4.11
C MET A 283 27.03 -19.15 -5.34
N SER A 284 27.37 -20.44 -5.23
CA SER A 284 27.89 -21.27 -6.33
C SER A 284 26.87 -21.41 -7.47
N PHE A 285 25.57 -21.47 -7.16
CA PHE A 285 24.47 -21.50 -8.14
C PHE A 285 24.29 -20.17 -8.87
N VAL A 286 24.29 -19.05 -8.14
CA VAL A 286 24.27 -17.70 -8.73
C VAL A 286 25.49 -17.50 -9.66
N GLN A 287 26.66 -18.00 -9.26
CA GLN A 287 27.84 -18.02 -10.12
C GLN A 287 27.65 -18.90 -11.37
N LEU A 288 27.14 -20.12 -11.23
CA LEU A 288 26.86 -21.03 -12.36
C LEU A 288 25.94 -20.40 -13.41
N VAL A 289 24.85 -19.77 -12.96
CA VAL A 289 23.89 -19.09 -13.85
C VAL A 289 24.54 -17.88 -14.53
N ALA A 290 25.27 -17.04 -13.79
CA ALA A 290 25.95 -15.86 -14.34
C ALA A 290 27.03 -16.22 -15.38
N GLU A 291 27.87 -17.22 -15.07
CA GLU A 291 28.90 -17.76 -15.98
C GLU A 291 28.25 -18.29 -17.26
N THR A 292 27.11 -18.97 -17.14
CA THR A 292 26.40 -19.56 -18.28
C THR A 292 25.75 -18.51 -19.17
N VAL A 293 25.14 -17.47 -18.58
CA VAL A 293 24.61 -16.32 -19.33
C VAL A 293 25.75 -15.66 -20.12
N TYR A 294 26.87 -15.33 -19.45
CA TYR A 294 28.04 -14.72 -20.06
C TYR A 294 28.66 -15.57 -21.19
N CYS A 295 28.94 -16.85 -20.94
CA CYS A 295 29.53 -17.75 -21.93
C CYS A 295 28.58 -18.09 -23.09
N SER A 296 27.27 -18.06 -22.88
CA SER A 296 26.30 -18.36 -23.94
C SER A 296 26.16 -17.25 -24.99
N ARG A 297 26.41 -15.98 -24.61
CA ARG A 297 26.11 -14.76 -25.40
C ARG A 297 24.69 -14.67 -25.96
N VAL A 298 23.76 -15.46 -25.42
CA VAL A 298 22.38 -15.55 -25.92
C VAL A 298 21.62 -14.22 -25.80
N LEU A 299 22.02 -13.38 -24.85
CA LEU A 299 21.45 -12.05 -24.64
C LEU A 299 21.93 -11.02 -25.66
N ASP A 300 23.05 -11.24 -26.35
CA ASP A 300 23.57 -10.33 -27.36
C ASP A 300 22.63 -10.26 -28.56
N GLU A 301 22.14 -11.42 -29.04
CA GLU A 301 21.15 -11.49 -30.11
C GLU A 301 19.79 -10.95 -29.64
N LEU A 302 19.35 -11.31 -28.42
CA LEU A 302 18.11 -10.75 -27.86
C LEU A 302 18.15 -9.22 -27.82
N LEU A 303 19.27 -8.64 -27.39
CA LEU A 303 19.46 -7.19 -27.31
C LEU A 303 19.42 -6.52 -28.68
N LYS A 304 19.97 -7.16 -29.73
CA LYS A 304 19.83 -6.67 -31.12
C LYS A 304 18.37 -6.65 -31.56
N VAL A 305 17.58 -7.67 -31.21
CA VAL A 305 16.15 -7.72 -31.54
C VAL A 305 15.36 -6.68 -30.73
N GLN A 306 15.65 -6.49 -29.44
CA GLN A 306 15.03 -5.43 -28.64
C GLN A 306 15.34 -4.03 -29.18
N LYS A 307 16.56 -3.80 -29.69
CA LYS A 307 17.01 -2.54 -30.31
C LYS A 307 16.43 -2.29 -31.72
N ARG A 308 15.53 -3.14 -32.24
CA ARG A 308 14.71 -2.82 -33.42
C ARG A 308 13.73 -1.67 -33.14
N ASP A 309 13.34 -1.49 -31.88
CA ASP A 309 12.69 -0.27 -31.42
C ASP A 309 13.69 0.92 -31.41
N ASN A 310 13.84 1.54 -32.58
CA ASN A 310 14.68 2.72 -32.81
C ASN A 310 13.92 4.04 -32.56
N PHE A 311 12.59 3.98 -32.56
CA PHE A 311 11.72 5.16 -32.56
C PHE A 311 11.14 5.47 -31.17
N ASP A 312 11.24 4.53 -30.22
CA ASP A 312 10.45 4.52 -28.98
C ASP A 312 8.94 4.47 -29.29
N ILE A 313 8.10 4.13 -28.31
CA ILE A 313 6.65 4.17 -28.50
C ILE A 313 6.15 5.60 -28.78
N GLU A 314 6.80 6.64 -28.25
CA GLU A 314 6.52 8.05 -28.59
C GLU A 314 6.72 8.36 -30.09
N GLY A 315 7.62 7.66 -30.78
CA GLY A 315 7.77 7.78 -32.25
C GLY A 315 6.90 6.77 -33.02
N ALA A 316 6.89 5.51 -32.60
CA ALA A 316 6.23 4.43 -33.33
C ALA A 316 4.70 4.56 -33.37
N ILE A 317 4.09 5.25 -32.40
CA ILE A 317 2.65 5.51 -32.37
C ILE A 317 2.17 6.37 -33.56
N HIS A 318 2.99 7.32 -34.04
CA HIS A 318 2.66 8.12 -35.23
C HIS A 318 2.58 7.26 -36.49
N ALA A 319 3.53 6.32 -36.65
CA ALA A 319 3.53 5.36 -37.76
C ALA A 319 2.36 4.36 -37.68
N TYR A 320 1.90 4.00 -36.47
CA TYR A 320 0.69 3.21 -36.28
C TYR A 320 -0.55 3.93 -36.81
N TYR A 321 -0.74 5.22 -36.49
CA TYR A 321 -1.89 5.99 -36.97
C TYR A 321 -1.90 6.15 -38.51
N ASN A 322 -0.73 6.22 -39.15
CA ASN A 322 -0.63 6.16 -40.62
C ASN A 322 -1.21 4.85 -41.19
N ILE A 323 -0.90 3.71 -40.57
CA ILE A 323 -1.33 2.36 -41.05
C ILE A 323 -2.83 2.18 -40.89
N VAL A 324 -3.37 2.45 -39.69
CA VAL A 324 -4.83 2.28 -39.43
C VAL A 324 -5.69 3.35 -40.09
N SER A 325 -5.08 4.30 -40.82
CA SER A 325 -5.76 5.37 -41.57
C SER A 325 -6.70 6.24 -40.71
N GLN A 326 -6.33 6.45 -39.44
CA GLN A 326 -7.09 7.26 -38.49
C GLN A 326 -6.36 8.58 -38.16
N PRO A 327 -7.08 9.66 -37.84
CA PRO A 327 -6.47 10.87 -37.29
C PRO A 327 -5.59 10.55 -36.08
N CYS A 328 -4.38 11.09 -36.05
CA CYS A 328 -3.43 10.78 -34.97
C CYS A 328 -3.85 11.46 -33.66
N ALA A 329 -4.41 10.68 -32.74
CA ALA A 329 -4.88 11.16 -31.44
C ALA A 329 -3.78 11.85 -30.60
N VAL A 330 -2.50 11.45 -30.79
CA VAL A 330 -1.34 12.09 -30.14
C VAL A 330 -1.13 13.51 -30.68
N CYS A 331 -1.29 13.72 -31.99
CA CYS A 331 -1.22 15.05 -32.59
C CYS A 331 -2.45 15.91 -32.24
N GLN A 332 -3.64 15.31 -32.07
CA GLN A 332 -4.85 16.04 -31.64
C GLN A 332 -4.79 16.52 -30.17
N GLN A 333 -3.98 15.89 -29.33
CA GLN A 333 -3.69 16.35 -27.96
C GLN A 333 -2.67 17.51 -27.92
N LEU A 334 -2.14 17.93 -29.07
CA LEU A 334 -1.18 19.02 -29.20
C LEU A 334 -1.80 20.18 -29.99
N ASP A 335 -1.77 21.37 -29.39
CA ASP A 335 -2.13 22.64 -30.03
C ASP A 335 -1.30 22.83 -31.32
N GLU A 336 -1.89 23.35 -32.41
CA GLU A 336 -1.23 23.43 -33.73
C GLU A 336 0.06 24.26 -33.67
N ALA A 337 0.07 25.31 -32.86
CA ALA A 337 1.25 26.15 -32.60
C ALA A 337 2.35 25.47 -31.76
N ARG A 338 2.09 24.26 -31.22
CA ARG A 338 3.00 23.47 -30.38
C ARG A 338 3.40 22.13 -30.98
N LEU A 339 2.82 21.72 -32.10
CA LEU A 339 3.17 20.46 -32.79
C LEU A 339 4.66 20.46 -33.17
N PRO A 340 5.49 19.55 -32.60
CA PRO A 340 6.91 19.51 -32.95
C PRO A 340 7.09 19.13 -34.41
N HIS A 341 7.93 19.85 -35.17
CA HIS A 341 8.27 19.52 -36.56
C HIS A 341 8.71 18.05 -36.75
N ARG A 342 9.25 17.42 -35.70
CA ARG A 342 9.60 16.00 -35.67
C ARG A 342 8.38 15.09 -35.91
N CYS A 343 7.23 15.36 -35.28
CA CYS A 343 6.01 14.55 -35.43
C CYS A 343 5.41 14.69 -36.85
N SER A 344 5.37 15.92 -37.39
CA SER A 344 4.97 16.16 -38.78
C SER A 344 5.81 15.36 -39.80
N SER A 345 7.12 15.20 -39.54
CA SER A 345 7.98 14.37 -40.41
C SER A 345 7.59 12.89 -40.42
N LEU A 346 7.00 12.34 -39.34
CA LEU A 346 6.53 10.95 -39.27
C LEU A 346 5.18 10.71 -39.96
N HIS A 347 4.36 11.74 -40.11
CA HIS A 347 3.13 11.67 -40.93
C HIS A 347 3.41 11.94 -42.42
N SER A 348 4.67 12.26 -42.77
CA SER A 348 5.12 12.53 -44.15
C SER A 348 5.91 11.36 -44.78
N ILE A 349 6.13 10.25 -44.05
CA ILE A 349 6.89 9.08 -44.52
C ILE A 349 6.04 8.16 -45.41
N ARG A 350 6.69 7.25 -46.14
CA ARG A 350 5.97 6.28 -46.99
C ARG A 350 5.21 5.25 -46.15
N MET A 351 4.14 4.68 -46.71
CA MET A 351 3.40 3.59 -46.04
C MET A 351 4.30 2.39 -45.74
N ASP A 352 5.19 1.99 -46.65
CA ASP A 352 6.13 0.89 -46.42
C ASP A 352 7.12 1.17 -45.26
N GLU A 353 7.46 2.44 -45.03
CA GLU A 353 8.31 2.87 -43.91
C GLU A 353 7.52 2.88 -42.60
N SER A 354 6.26 3.31 -42.63
CA SER A 354 5.35 3.23 -41.47
C SER A 354 5.14 1.77 -41.03
N LEU A 355 4.81 0.89 -41.99
CA LEU A 355 4.68 -0.56 -41.78
C LEU A 355 5.97 -1.14 -41.18
N LYS A 356 7.14 -0.79 -41.72
CA LYS A 356 8.42 -1.24 -41.17
C LYS A 356 8.63 -0.81 -39.72
N ILE A 357 8.40 0.46 -39.39
CA ILE A 357 8.60 1.00 -38.03
C ILE A 357 7.74 0.24 -37.02
N VAL A 358 6.46 0.02 -37.32
CA VAL A 358 5.55 -0.68 -36.41
C VAL A 358 5.85 -2.18 -36.35
N LYS A 359 6.24 -2.81 -37.46
CA LYS A 359 6.69 -4.20 -37.49
C LYS A 359 7.94 -4.42 -36.63
N ASP A 360 8.97 -3.58 -36.80
CA ASP A 360 10.20 -3.62 -35.99
C ASP A 360 9.90 -3.34 -34.50
N TYR A 361 8.96 -2.44 -34.18
CA TYR A 361 8.52 -2.20 -32.81
C TYR A 361 7.79 -3.41 -32.20
N LEU A 362 6.87 -4.07 -32.90
CA LEU A 362 6.15 -5.24 -32.37
C LEU A 362 7.09 -6.45 -32.19
N ILE A 363 8.07 -6.65 -33.07
CA ILE A 363 9.15 -7.64 -32.89
C ILE A 363 9.99 -7.32 -31.65
N ALA A 364 10.38 -6.05 -31.46
CA ALA A 364 11.07 -5.61 -30.26
C ALA A 364 10.21 -5.79 -28.99
N ALA A 365 8.89 -5.57 -29.05
CA ALA A 365 7.97 -5.81 -27.95
C ALA A 365 7.91 -7.29 -27.56
N THR A 366 7.93 -8.23 -28.53
CA THR A 366 8.11 -9.66 -28.25
C THR A 366 9.43 -9.94 -27.53
N ALA A 367 10.54 -9.39 -28.02
CA ALA A 367 11.85 -9.58 -27.41
C ALA A 367 11.98 -8.95 -26.00
N LYS A 368 11.25 -7.86 -25.71
CA LYS A 368 11.19 -7.23 -24.38
C LYS A 368 10.32 -8.01 -23.39
N ASP A 369 9.32 -8.76 -23.88
CA ASP A 369 8.38 -9.56 -23.08
C ASP A 369 8.76 -11.03 -22.92
N CYS A 370 9.71 -11.57 -23.70
CA CYS A 370 10.06 -13.00 -23.67
C CYS A 370 10.70 -13.44 -22.35
N SER A 371 10.83 -14.76 -22.14
CA SER A 371 11.58 -15.36 -21.02
C SER A 371 12.67 -16.30 -21.53
N LEU A 372 13.77 -16.40 -20.79
CA LEU A 372 14.93 -17.23 -21.07
C LEU A 372 14.96 -18.42 -20.10
N MET A 373 14.83 -19.63 -20.62
CA MET A 373 14.92 -20.88 -19.85
C MET A 373 16.29 -21.53 -20.03
N ILE A 374 17.05 -21.66 -18.93
CA ILE A 374 18.38 -22.29 -18.87
C ILE A 374 18.28 -23.56 -18.03
N SER A 375 18.55 -24.73 -18.60
CA SER A 375 18.55 -26.02 -17.88
C SER A 375 19.98 -26.49 -17.61
N PHE A 376 20.25 -27.04 -16.43
CA PHE A 376 21.53 -27.60 -16.01
C PHE A 376 21.42 -29.08 -15.60
N ARG A 377 22.40 -29.89 -16.03
CA ARG A 377 22.57 -31.29 -15.61
C ARG A 377 24.04 -31.56 -15.25
N PRO A 378 24.37 -32.03 -14.03
CA PRO A 378 25.75 -32.36 -13.66
C PRO A 378 26.35 -33.42 -14.59
N THR A 379 27.62 -33.23 -14.98
CA THR A 379 28.39 -34.25 -15.71
C THR A 379 29.11 -35.17 -14.74
N LYS A 380 29.37 -36.42 -15.17
CA LYS A 380 30.39 -37.28 -14.55
C LYS A 380 31.64 -37.22 -15.43
N GLY A 381 32.82 -37.17 -14.81
CA GLY A 381 34.09 -37.08 -15.54
C GLY A 381 34.24 -38.23 -16.54
N GLY A 382 34.46 -37.90 -17.81
CA GLY A 382 34.59 -38.87 -18.91
C GLY A 382 33.60 -38.72 -20.07
N GLU A 383 32.52 -37.93 -19.93
CA GLU A 383 31.49 -37.75 -20.98
C GLU A 383 31.91 -36.79 -22.11
N LEU A 384 33.03 -37.07 -22.78
CA LEU A 384 33.40 -36.45 -24.06
C LEU A 384 32.46 -36.96 -25.16
N GLY A 385 31.48 -36.13 -25.56
CA GLY A 385 30.53 -36.46 -26.63
C GLY A 385 29.10 -35.93 -26.45
N SER A 386 28.81 -35.15 -25.40
CA SER A 386 27.48 -34.53 -25.24
C SER A 386 27.18 -33.52 -26.36
N PRO A 387 25.98 -33.51 -26.96
CA PRO A 387 25.58 -32.49 -27.95
C PRO A 387 25.20 -31.14 -27.31
N TYR A 388 25.22 -31.04 -25.99
CA TYR A 388 24.88 -29.83 -25.24
C TYR A 388 26.13 -29.02 -24.90
N SER A 389 25.97 -27.70 -24.74
CA SER A 389 27.05 -26.84 -24.28
C SER A 389 27.43 -27.20 -22.84
N HIS A 390 28.70 -26.98 -22.47
CA HIS A 390 29.20 -27.25 -21.12
C HIS A 390 29.72 -25.97 -20.46
N VAL A 391 29.56 -25.88 -19.14
CA VAL A 391 30.11 -24.81 -18.29
C VAL A 391 30.86 -25.45 -17.12
N HIS A 392 32.00 -24.88 -16.74
CA HIS A 392 32.82 -25.36 -15.63
C HIS A 392 32.81 -24.36 -14.48
N LEU A 393 32.34 -24.79 -13.32
CA LEU A 393 32.21 -23.98 -12.12
C LEU A 393 33.45 -24.15 -11.24
N GLN A 394 34.40 -23.21 -11.37
CA GLN A 394 35.70 -23.25 -10.69
C GLN A 394 35.59 -23.35 -9.16
N SER A 395 34.55 -22.75 -8.56
CA SER A 395 34.35 -22.72 -7.10
C SER A 395 33.99 -24.06 -6.47
N THR A 396 33.47 -25.03 -7.25
CA THR A 396 33.22 -26.41 -6.79
C THR A 396 33.96 -27.46 -7.61
N ASN A 397 34.75 -27.05 -8.60
CA ASN A 397 35.42 -27.90 -9.59
C ASN A 397 34.45 -28.86 -10.34
N GLN A 398 33.18 -28.47 -10.47
CA GLN A 398 32.15 -29.25 -11.17
C GLN A 398 31.92 -28.73 -12.59
N SER A 399 31.65 -29.64 -13.53
CA SER A 399 31.19 -29.30 -14.88
C SER A 399 29.72 -29.68 -15.08
N PHE A 400 28.95 -28.77 -15.70
CA PHE A 400 27.53 -28.94 -15.98
C PHE A 400 27.29 -28.87 -17.48
N ASN A 401 26.49 -29.80 -18.01
CA ASN A 401 25.88 -29.62 -19.34
C ASN A 401 24.71 -28.63 -19.18
N TYR A 402 24.59 -27.70 -20.12
CA TYR A 402 23.51 -26.73 -20.14
C TYR A 402 22.81 -26.62 -21.50
N LYS A 403 21.51 -26.31 -21.48
CA LYS A 403 20.76 -25.87 -22.66
C LYS A 403 20.09 -24.52 -22.37
N VAL A 404 19.88 -23.72 -23.40
CA VAL A 404 19.29 -22.38 -23.31
C VAL A 404 18.22 -22.24 -24.39
N ASN A 405 17.03 -21.76 -24.03
CA ASN A 405 15.92 -21.56 -24.97
C ASN A 405 15.11 -20.32 -24.59
N PHE A 406 14.52 -19.65 -25.57
CA PHE A 406 13.54 -18.59 -25.37
C PHE A 406 12.12 -19.16 -25.36
N ILE A 407 11.26 -18.61 -24.50
CA ILE A 407 9.82 -18.89 -24.40
C ILE A 407 9.05 -17.55 -24.34
N ASP A 408 7.72 -17.59 -24.36
CA ASP A 408 6.81 -16.43 -24.42
C ASP A 408 7.00 -15.54 -25.69
N LEU A 409 7.38 -16.14 -26.82
CA LEU A 409 7.64 -15.46 -28.11
C LEU A 409 6.37 -15.11 -28.91
N ASP A 410 5.26 -14.88 -28.23
CA ASP A 410 3.94 -14.69 -28.84
C ASP A 410 3.82 -13.40 -29.66
N LEU A 411 3.18 -13.49 -30.82
CA LEU A 411 2.85 -12.36 -31.69
C LEU A 411 2.02 -11.31 -30.93
N LYS A 412 2.50 -10.07 -30.92
CA LYS A 412 1.81 -8.93 -30.31
C LYS A 412 0.78 -8.35 -31.29
N PRO A 413 -0.53 -8.30 -30.96
CA PRO A 413 -1.53 -7.71 -31.85
C PRO A 413 -1.28 -6.22 -32.09
N LEU A 414 -1.56 -5.75 -33.31
CA LEU A 414 -1.30 -4.37 -33.75
C LEU A 414 -2.04 -3.34 -32.87
N LYS A 415 -3.27 -3.63 -32.45
CA LYS A 415 -4.05 -2.77 -31.55
C LYS A 415 -3.39 -2.54 -30.17
N LYS A 416 -2.37 -3.31 -29.78
CA LYS A 416 -1.62 -3.02 -28.54
C LYS A 416 -0.77 -1.75 -28.61
N MET A 417 -0.52 -1.15 -29.78
CA MET A 417 0.26 0.09 -29.91
C MET A 417 -0.28 1.22 -29.01
N GLU A 418 -1.60 1.45 -29.03
CA GLU A 418 -2.29 2.44 -28.17
C GLU A 418 -2.07 2.13 -26.68
N GLY A 419 -2.28 0.87 -26.28
CA GLY A 419 -2.10 0.42 -24.90
C GLY A 419 -0.64 0.47 -24.41
N TYR A 420 0.34 0.30 -25.31
CA TYR A 420 1.74 0.51 -25.00
C TYR A 420 2.05 2.00 -24.80
N PHE A 421 1.48 2.89 -25.63
CA PHE A 421 1.69 4.33 -25.54
C PHE A 421 1.12 4.92 -24.23
N GLU A 422 -0.14 4.64 -23.91
CA GLU A 422 -0.76 5.17 -22.68
C GLU A 422 -0.14 4.57 -21.40
N LEU A 423 0.29 3.29 -21.43
CA LEU A 423 1.04 2.69 -20.32
C LEU A 423 2.43 3.32 -20.14
N ASP A 424 3.07 3.78 -21.22
CA ASP A 424 4.35 4.49 -21.16
C ASP A 424 4.19 5.89 -20.58
N LYS A 425 3.28 6.67 -21.16
CA LYS A 425 2.85 8.00 -20.69
C LYS A 425 2.50 7.99 -19.20
N LYS A 426 1.71 7.02 -18.73
CA LYS A 426 1.37 6.84 -17.31
C LYS A 426 2.61 6.66 -16.43
N ILE A 427 3.55 5.81 -16.85
CA ILE A 427 4.75 5.45 -16.06
C ILE A 427 5.77 6.59 -16.02
N VAL A 428 5.97 7.28 -17.13
CA VAL A 428 6.89 8.42 -17.23
C VAL A 428 6.33 9.60 -16.43
N ASN A 429 5.05 9.93 -16.59
CA ASN A 429 4.40 11.01 -15.83
C ASN A 429 4.49 10.77 -14.31
N PHE A 430 4.18 9.55 -13.84
CA PHE A 430 4.25 9.22 -12.41
C PHE A 430 5.68 9.31 -11.86
N TYR A 431 6.67 8.83 -12.61
CA TYR A 431 8.08 8.88 -12.18
C TYR A 431 8.63 10.32 -12.17
N THR A 432 8.31 11.15 -13.17
CA THR A 432 8.68 12.57 -13.19
C THR A 432 8.02 13.35 -12.05
N GLN A 433 6.73 13.11 -11.76
CA GLN A 433 6.03 13.72 -10.63
C GLN A 433 6.68 13.37 -9.28
N MET A 434 7.11 12.12 -9.09
CA MET A 434 7.84 11.70 -7.90
C MET A 434 9.17 12.49 -7.75
N LEU A 435 9.97 12.58 -8.82
CA LEU A 435 11.23 13.34 -8.81
C LEU A 435 11.02 14.83 -8.54
N GLU A 436 9.95 15.44 -9.07
CA GLU A 436 9.57 16.81 -8.76
C GLU A 436 9.22 17.02 -7.28
N MET A 437 8.55 16.05 -6.64
CA MET A 437 8.25 16.11 -5.21
C MET A 437 9.52 15.98 -4.37
N GLU A 438 10.42 15.05 -4.70
CA GLU A 438 11.70 14.87 -4.00
C GLU A 438 12.63 16.10 -4.11
N GLN A 439 12.60 16.80 -5.25
CA GLN A 439 13.30 18.09 -5.41
C GLN A 439 12.67 19.22 -4.57
N LYS A 440 11.33 19.27 -4.45
CA LYS A 440 10.62 20.26 -3.62
C LYS A 440 10.83 20.02 -2.12
N ASP A 441 10.91 18.75 -1.70
CA ASP A 441 11.19 18.33 -0.31
C ASP A 441 12.69 18.29 0.06
N GLY A 442 13.58 18.58 -0.89
CA GLY A 442 15.02 18.72 -0.64
C GLY A 442 15.74 17.41 -0.29
N LYS A 443 15.25 16.27 -0.79
CA LYS A 443 15.86 14.94 -0.56
C LYS A 443 16.25 14.27 -1.87
N CYS A 444 17.49 14.48 -2.31
CA CYS A 444 18.07 13.66 -3.38
C CYS A 444 18.43 12.25 -2.89
N TRP A 445 17.96 11.23 -3.60
CA TRP A 445 18.56 9.89 -3.55
C TRP A 445 19.82 9.87 -4.42
N GLU A 446 20.96 10.29 -3.86
CA GLU A 446 22.24 10.00 -4.50
C GLU A 446 22.55 8.49 -4.38
N HIS A 447 22.78 7.81 -5.50
CA HIS A 447 24.12 7.35 -5.87
C HIS A 447 24.14 6.79 -7.30
N GLY A 448 25.17 7.17 -8.06
CA GLY A 448 25.34 6.85 -9.48
C GLY A 448 26.41 7.78 -10.04
N GLU A 449 27.68 7.35 -9.96
CA GLU A 449 28.83 8.19 -10.33
C GLU A 449 28.92 8.36 -11.85
N GLU A 450 28.76 9.59 -12.35
CA GLU A 450 29.25 9.98 -13.67
C GLU A 450 30.48 10.88 -13.53
N PHE A 451 31.62 10.39 -14.02
CA PHE A 451 32.76 11.24 -14.36
C PHE A 451 32.37 12.15 -15.53
N ASN A 452 32.55 13.47 -15.36
CA ASN A 452 32.85 14.38 -16.46
C ASN A 452 33.62 15.59 -15.95
N GLU A 453 34.92 15.61 -16.23
CA GLU A 453 35.71 16.85 -16.22
C GLU A 453 35.45 17.58 -17.55
N GLU A 454 34.90 18.79 -17.52
CA GLU A 454 35.55 20.01 -18.03
C GLU A 454 34.67 21.25 -17.79
N GLU A 455 35.31 22.42 -17.62
CA GLU A 455 34.62 23.66 -17.25
C GLU A 455 33.92 24.34 -18.44
N GLY A 456 32.76 24.95 -18.18
CA GLY A 456 32.03 25.73 -19.17
C GLY A 456 32.66 27.11 -19.44
N LEU A 457 32.47 27.62 -20.66
CA LEU A 457 32.91 28.97 -21.06
C LEU A 457 31.74 29.76 -21.67
N LYS A 458 31.40 30.87 -21.00
CA LYS A 458 30.70 32.11 -21.43
C LYS A 458 29.89 32.07 -22.75
N GLY A 459 28.65 32.55 -22.82
CA GLY A 459 27.87 33.37 -21.88
C GLY A 459 26.92 34.31 -22.66
N THR A 460 26.18 35.16 -21.94
CA THR A 460 25.51 36.40 -22.42
C THR A 460 24.93 36.42 -23.85
N LYS A 461 23.60 36.36 -23.97
CA LYS A 461 22.87 36.90 -25.13
C LYS A 461 21.91 38.02 -24.70
N ASP A 462 22.43 39.25 -24.71
CA ASP A 462 21.58 40.42 -24.86
C ASP A 462 21.20 40.61 -26.34
N THR A 463 20.01 41.15 -26.59
CA THR A 463 19.49 41.38 -27.93
C THR A 463 19.98 42.71 -28.52
N LEU A 464 20.72 42.64 -29.62
CA LEU A 464 20.84 43.71 -30.62
C LEU A 464 21.07 43.06 -31.99
N GLY A 465 20.25 43.41 -32.98
CA GLY A 465 20.33 42.86 -34.33
C GLY A 465 20.88 43.86 -35.33
N LEU A 466 21.58 43.37 -36.36
CA LEU A 466 21.88 44.08 -37.61
C LEU A 466 22.23 43.05 -38.71
N ASN A 467 22.00 43.40 -39.97
CA ASN A 467 22.18 42.50 -41.13
C ASN A 467 23.61 42.53 -41.68
N ARG A 468 24.15 41.39 -42.15
CA ARG A 468 24.58 41.16 -43.56
C ARG A 468 25.42 39.88 -43.80
N GLU A 469 25.03 39.18 -44.89
CA GLU A 469 25.82 38.64 -46.02
C GLU A 469 27.20 37.92 -45.86
N SER A 470 27.31 36.78 -46.57
CA SER A 470 28.47 36.19 -47.30
C SER A 470 29.68 35.52 -46.59
N ASP A 471 29.79 34.21 -46.88
CA ASP A 471 30.97 33.47 -47.41
C ASP A 471 32.20 33.01 -46.57
N ALA A 472 32.87 31.99 -47.16
CA ALA A 472 34.25 31.51 -46.94
C ALA A 472 34.60 30.50 -45.81
N SER A 473 34.32 29.22 -46.07
CA SER A 473 35.31 28.12 -46.23
C SER A 473 36.49 27.85 -45.24
N THR A 474 36.37 26.71 -44.52
CA THR A 474 37.32 25.56 -44.49
C THR A 474 38.71 25.62 -43.77
N THR A 475 39.12 24.46 -43.21
CA THR A 475 40.49 24.06 -42.73
C THR A 475 40.85 24.55 -41.30
N ILE A 476 40.79 23.73 -40.23
CA ILE A 476 41.60 22.54 -39.84
C ILE A 476 43.10 22.85 -39.65
N LEU A 477 43.60 22.86 -38.40
CA LEU A 477 44.71 22.00 -37.93
C LEU A 477 45.09 22.21 -36.44
N SER A 478 45.60 21.13 -35.85
CA SER A 478 46.13 20.92 -34.49
C SER A 478 47.33 21.77 -34.06
N PHE A 479 47.54 21.98 -32.75
CA PHE A 479 48.58 21.28 -31.94
C PHE A 479 48.47 21.53 -30.42
N HIS A 480 49.37 20.93 -29.62
CA HIS A 480 49.26 20.73 -28.16
C HIS A 480 50.51 21.31 -27.40
N PRO A 481 50.83 21.00 -26.12
CA PRO A 481 50.73 21.94 -24.98
C PRO A 481 52.08 22.35 -24.32
N GLN A 482 52.07 23.28 -23.34
CA GLN A 482 53.07 23.27 -22.24
C GLN A 482 52.78 24.11 -20.96
N GLN A 483 52.81 23.41 -19.80
CA GLN A 483 53.47 23.73 -18.51
C GLN A 483 53.16 24.94 -17.58
N LYS A 484 53.28 24.61 -16.26
CA LYS A 484 53.50 25.45 -15.04
C LYS A 484 52.31 26.28 -14.52
N LYS A 485 52.21 26.67 -13.23
CA LYS A 485 52.55 26.17 -11.86
C LYS A 485 52.45 27.39 -10.89
N THR A 486 52.39 27.12 -9.57
CA THR A 486 52.66 28.01 -8.39
C THR A 486 51.67 29.10 -7.91
N ASN A 487 50.97 28.76 -6.82
CA ASN A 487 51.05 29.34 -5.44
C ASN A 487 50.63 30.80 -5.05
N MET A 488 49.76 30.83 -4.01
CA MET A 488 49.83 31.59 -2.73
C MET A 488 49.36 33.07 -2.54
N TRP A 489 48.27 33.20 -1.75
CA TRP A 489 48.08 33.98 -0.50
C TRP A 489 48.55 35.47 -0.34
N GLN A 490 47.58 36.39 -0.10
CA GLN A 490 47.56 37.53 0.87
C GLN A 490 46.12 38.14 0.90
N ARG A 491 45.44 38.49 2.03
CA ARG A 491 45.56 39.64 2.99
C ARG A 491 45.46 41.05 2.37
N TRP A 492 44.79 42.09 2.93
CA TRP A 492 43.71 42.25 3.95
C TRP A 492 43.30 43.77 4.08
N GLY A 493 42.01 44.13 3.94
CA GLY A 493 41.21 45.32 4.39
C GLY A 493 41.72 46.79 4.59
N GLN A 494 40.82 47.79 4.41
CA GLN A 494 40.78 49.10 5.13
C GLN A 494 39.39 49.84 5.04
N VAL A 495 39.21 51.04 5.65
CA VAL A 495 38.00 51.38 6.47
C VAL A 495 37.67 52.90 6.70
N VAL A 496 36.36 53.31 6.65
CA VAL A 496 35.64 54.47 7.34
C VAL A 496 36.00 55.96 6.99
N ARG A 497 35.16 57.03 7.10
CA ARG A 497 33.77 57.31 7.64
C ARG A 497 32.77 57.88 6.58
N VAL A 498 31.99 59.00 6.61
CA VAL A 498 31.74 60.26 7.42
C VAL A 498 30.20 60.58 7.47
N HIS A 499 29.69 61.67 8.11
CA HIS A 499 28.24 61.90 8.36
C HIS A 499 27.81 63.37 8.71
N LEU A 500 26.53 63.78 8.44
CA LEU A 500 25.62 64.75 9.18
C LEU A 500 24.87 65.89 8.40
N THR A 501 23.50 65.93 8.53
CA THR A 501 22.54 67.11 8.64
C THR A 501 22.41 68.19 7.51
N GLN A 502 21.32 68.97 7.29
CA GLN A 502 19.99 69.23 7.95
C GLN A 502 18.91 69.81 6.96
N PHE A 503 17.65 70.01 7.40
CA PHE A 503 16.43 70.59 6.71
C PHE A 503 16.20 72.10 7.06
N PRO A 504 15.30 72.97 6.44
CA PRO A 504 13.82 72.77 6.31
C PRO A 504 12.88 73.62 5.34
N THR A 505 11.60 73.20 5.24
CA THR A 505 10.29 73.97 5.14
C THR A 505 9.66 74.65 3.89
N LYS A 506 8.32 74.42 3.77
CA LYS A 506 7.19 75.19 3.15
C LYS A 506 6.96 75.14 1.61
N VAL A 507 5.76 75.06 0.97
CA VAL A 507 4.28 74.95 1.25
C VAL A 507 3.52 76.04 0.46
N ASN A 508 2.39 75.86 -0.26
CA ASN A 508 1.57 74.73 -0.78
C ASN A 508 0.59 75.26 -1.87
N ARG A 509 0.08 74.42 -2.80
CA ARG A 509 -1.28 74.55 -3.43
C ARG A 509 -1.73 73.32 -4.24
N GLU A 510 -3.01 72.95 -4.06
CA GLU A 510 -4.06 72.44 -4.98
C GLU A 510 -3.67 71.95 -6.41
N ILE A 511 -4.27 70.89 -7.02
CA ILE A 511 -5.50 70.10 -6.71
C ILE A 511 -5.46 68.69 -7.38
N GLU A 512 -6.34 67.77 -6.94
CA GLU A 512 -6.69 66.45 -7.54
C GLU A 512 -5.64 65.31 -7.56
N GLY A 513 -6.09 64.10 -7.13
CA GLY A 513 -5.32 62.84 -7.12
C GLY A 513 -5.16 62.22 -5.73
N HIS A 514 -6.01 61.24 -5.38
CA HIS A 514 -5.96 60.52 -4.10
C HIS A 514 -5.12 59.23 -4.20
N ASP A 515 -3.80 59.32 -3.98
CA ASP A 515 -2.96 58.14 -3.75
C ASP A 515 -3.16 57.58 -2.33
N ASN A 516 -3.47 56.28 -2.24
CA ASN A 516 -3.88 55.63 -1.00
C ASN A 516 -2.71 54.79 -0.43
N MET A 517 -1.73 55.47 0.17
CA MET A 517 -0.45 54.86 0.57
C MET A 517 -0.61 53.84 1.71
N GLN A 518 -0.27 52.57 1.43
CA GLN A 518 -0.70 51.42 2.23
C GLN A 518 0.47 50.75 2.97
N TYR A 519 0.57 50.95 4.28
CA TYR A 519 1.60 50.35 5.13
C TYR A 519 1.57 48.81 5.13
N GLN A 520 2.73 48.17 5.23
CA GLN A 520 2.88 46.72 5.30
C GLN A 520 2.86 46.23 6.76
N LYS A 521 2.10 45.15 7.00
CA LYS A 521 2.04 44.39 8.26
C LYS A 521 2.86 43.10 8.09
N THR A 522 3.90 42.96 8.90
CA THR A 522 4.87 41.85 8.85
C THR A 522 4.88 41.12 10.19
N VAL A 523 4.54 39.84 10.22
CA VAL A 523 4.50 39.02 11.44
C VAL A 523 5.71 38.09 11.47
N VAL A 524 6.48 38.12 12.56
CA VAL A 524 7.69 37.32 12.78
C VAL A 524 7.52 36.45 14.02
N SER A 525 7.69 35.13 13.88
CA SER A 525 7.85 34.21 15.02
C SER A 525 9.27 34.32 15.59
N VAL A 526 9.41 34.40 16.91
CA VAL A 526 10.72 34.43 17.60
C VAL A 526 10.59 33.97 19.06
N GLU A 527 11.43 33.02 19.50
CA GLU A 527 11.36 32.48 20.87
C GLU A 527 11.83 33.49 21.94
N LEU A 528 10.86 34.03 22.69
CA LEU A 528 11.04 35.14 23.64
C LEU A 528 11.04 34.67 25.10
N LEU A 529 12.00 33.80 25.42
CA LEU A 529 12.16 33.07 26.69
C LEU A 529 12.23 33.93 27.98
N CYS A 530 12.43 35.25 27.90
CA CYS A 530 12.39 36.12 29.08
C CYS A 530 12.08 37.59 28.72
N SER A 531 11.74 38.38 29.75
CA SER A 531 11.44 39.82 29.62
C SER A 531 12.63 40.65 29.08
N LYS A 532 13.88 40.27 29.38
CA LYS A 532 15.09 40.88 28.79
C LYS A 532 15.16 40.63 27.28
N CYS A 533 14.85 39.42 26.80
CA CYS A 533 14.79 39.12 25.36
C CYS A 533 13.71 39.95 24.65
N ARG A 534 12.51 40.07 25.24
CA ARG A 534 11.42 40.90 24.69
C ARG A 534 11.87 42.35 24.50
N ARG A 535 12.44 42.98 25.54
CA ARG A 535 12.97 44.35 25.44
C ARG A 535 14.11 44.48 24.41
N LYS A 536 14.98 43.48 24.26
CA LYS A 536 16.11 43.53 23.31
C LYS A 536 15.67 43.36 21.85
N VAL A 537 14.71 42.48 21.56
CA VAL A 537 14.12 42.33 20.21
C VAL A 537 13.32 43.59 19.83
N MET A 538 12.48 44.11 20.72
CA MET A 538 11.74 45.36 20.49
C MET A 538 12.69 46.53 20.17
N LYS A 539 13.80 46.66 20.91
CA LYS A 539 14.82 47.69 20.62
C LYS A 539 15.55 47.48 19.29
N LEU A 540 15.87 46.24 18.91
CA LEU A 540 16.53 45.96 17.63
C LEU A 540 15.63 46.32 16.45
N ILE A 541 14.36 45.93 16.49
CA ILE A 541 13.37 46.27 15.47
C ILE A 541 13.18 47.80 15.42
N ALA A 542 13.04 48.48 16.57
CA ALA A 542 12.91 49.93 16.64
C ALA A 542 14.16 50.74 16.22
N THR A 543 15.24 50.10 15.75
CA THR A 543 16.38 50.78 15.09
C THR A 543 16.34 50.71 13.56
N ILE A 544 15.27 50.16 12.98
CA ILE A 544 15.05 50.11 11.53
C ILE A 544 14.16 51.30 11.14
N GLU A 545 14.63 52.13 10.21
CA GLU A 545 13.86 53.25 9.65
C GLU A 545 12.63 52.76 8.88
N GLY A 546 11.56 53.55 8.88
CA GLY A 546 10.29 53.20 8.23
C GLY A 546 9.35 52.30 9.05
N ILE A 547 9.60 52.08 10.35
CA ILE A 547 8.66 51.34 11.22
C ILE A 547 7.76 52.30 12.00
N THR A 548 6.45 52.12 11.83
CA THR A 548 5.39 52.95 12.42
C THR A 548 4.91 52.39 13.77
N SER A 549 4.79 51.06 13.91
CA SER A 549 4.50 50.43 15.20
C SER A 549 4.99 48.98 15.31
N ILE A 550 5.10 48.48 16.54
CA ILE A 550 5.54 47.12 16.87
C ILE A 550 4.66 46.56 18.00
N VAL A 551 4.06 45.39 17.80
CA VAL A 551 3.17 44.69 18.74
C VAL A 551 3.72 43.29 19.00
N LEU A 552 3.70 42.81 20.25
CA LEU A 552 4.37 41.56 20.64
C LEU A 552 3.37 40.62 21.36
N ASP A 553 2.99 39.53 20.69
CA ASP A 553 2.15 38.47 21.26
C ASP A 553 3.02 37.52 22.08
N SER A 554 2.90 37.63 23.40
CA SER A 554 3.64 36.82 24.36
C SER A 554 3.09 35.40 24.55
N SER A 555 1.90 35.10 24.01
CA SER A 555 1.29 33.76 24.03
C SER A 555 1.72 32.94 22.81
N LYS A 556 1.79 33.57 21.63
CA LYS A 556 2.17 32.93 20.36
C LYS A 556 3.67 33.04 20.04
N ASN A 557 4.45 33.76 20.86
CA ASN A 557 5.86 34.09 20.60
C ASN A 557 6.06 34.77 19.23
N THR A 558 5.23 35.77 18.92
CA THR A 558 5.34 36.54 17.67
C THR A 558 5.52 38.03 17.93
N VAL A 559 6.14 38.70 16.97
CA VAL A 559 6.24 40.17 16.88
C VAL A 559 5.64 40.59 15.54
N THR A 560 4.61 41.42 15.59
CA THR A 560 4.01 42.10 14.44
C THR A 560 4.66 43.48 14.31
N VAL A 561 5.16 43.78 13.13
CA VAL A 561 5.75 45.06 12.75
C VAL A 561 4.86 45.70 11.68
N ILE A 562 4.60 46.99 11.79
CA ILE A 562 3.77 47.74 10.83
C ILE A 562 4.56 48.97 10.37
N GLY A 563 4.69 49.15 9.05
CA GLY A 563 5.39 50.28 8.44
C GLY A 563 5.77 50.04 6.97
N GLU A 564 6.78 50.76 6.50
CA GLU A 564 7.36 50.69 5.15
C GLU A 564 8.65 49.84 5.12
N ALA A 565 9.14 49.39 6.29
CA ALA A 565 10.38 48.64 6.41
C ALA A 565 10.27 47.22 5.82
N ASP A 566 11.13 46.95 4.84
CA ASP A 566 11.29 45.65 4.16
C ASP A 566 11.32 44.45 5.15
N PRO A 567 10.44 43.44 4.98
CA PRO A 567 10.41 42.22 5.78
C PRO A 567 11.75 41.49 5.87
N VAL A 568 12.57 41.54 4.81
CA VAL A 568 13.90 40.90 4.77
C VAL A 568 14.87 41.64 5.71
N LYS A 569 14.90 42.99 5.69
CA LYS A 569 15.63 43.78 6.70
C LYS A 569 15.16 43.48 8.13
N ILE A 570 13.85 43.40 8.36
CA ILE A 570 13.28 43.09 9.68
C ILE A 570 13.77 41.73 10.17
N ILE A 571 13.63 40.66 9.38
CA ILE A 571 14.00 39.32 9.82
C ILE A 571 15.51 39.17 10.00
N CYS A 572 16.33 39.78 9.14
CA CYS A 572 17.79 39.80 9.29
C CYS A 572 18.19 40.47 10.62
N LYS A 573 17.60 41.62 10.96
CA LYS A 573 17.89 42.33 12.22
C LYS A 573 17.46 41.55 13.47
N VAL A 574 16.36 40.81 13.42
CA VAL A 574 15.95 39.92 14.51
C VAL A 574 16.89 38.70 14.61
N ARG A 575 17.33 38.16 13.47
CA ARG A 575 18.25 37.00 13.40
C ARG A 575 19.66 37.28 13.94
N GLU A 576 20.10 38.54 13.99
CA GLU A 576 21.32 38.95 14.72
C GLU A 576 21.28 38.52 16.21
N TYR A 577 20.09 38.46 16.83
CA TYR A 577 19.92 38.07 18.24
C TYR A 577 19.24 36.70 18.42
N ARG A 578 18.35 36.30 17.51
CA ARG A 578 17.66 35.01 17.53
C ARG A 578 17.60 34.41 16.12
N LYS A 579 18.61 33.60 15.78
CA LYS A 579 18.72 32.91 14.48
C LYS A 579 17.49 32.06 14.11
N SER A 580 16.76 31.56 15.10
CA SER A 580 15.52 30.77 14.93
C SER A 580 14.28 31.60 14.54
N ALA A 581 14.38 32.92 14.37
CA ALA A 581 13.24 33.74 13.95
C ALA A 581 12.84 33.45 12.49
N VAL A 582 11.53 33.47 12.20
CA VAL A 582 10.96 33.22 10.85
C VAL A 582 9.80 34.20 10.59
N ILE A 583 9.69 34.72 9.37
CA ILE A 583 8.51 35.50 8.94
C ILE A 583 7.34 34.52 8.76
N MET A 584 6.22 34.79 9.44
CA MET A 584 4.98 34.00 9.31
C MET A 584 4.05 34.55 8.22
N SER A 585 3.98 35.87 8.08
CA SER A 585 3.16 36.52 7.05
C SER A 585 3.57 37.96 6.79
N THR A 586 3.27 38.44 5.59
CA THR A 586 3.45 39.82 5.13
C THR A 586 2.23 40.22 4.28
N GLY A 587 1.61 41.35 4.58
CA GLY A 587 0.45 41.82 3.81
C GLY A 587 0.08 43.27 4.11
N PRO A 588 -0.88 43.86 3.39
CA PRO A 588 -1.31 45.23 3.60
C PRO A 588 -2.02 45.41 4.95
N HIS A 589 -1.71 46.48 5.67
CA HIS A 589 -2.38 46.83 6.91
C HIS A 589 -3.76 47.44 6.64
N LYS A 590 -4.82 46.75 7.04
CA LYS A 590 -6.17 47.32 7.16
C LYS A 590 -6.42 47.70 8.61
N GLU A 591 -7.01 48.86 8.85
CA GLU A 591 -7.53 49.22 10.18
C GLU A 591 -8.83 48.45 10.43
N GLU A 592 -8.87 47.72 11.56
CA GLU A 592 -10.07 47.02 12.00
C GLU A 592 -10.99 48.00 12.73
N LYS A 593 -12.28 48.05 12.35
CA LYS A 593 -13.28 48.87 13.04
C LYS A 593 -13.49 48.34 14.46
N LYS A 594 -13.70 49.26 15.41
CA LYS A 594 -14.25 48.92 16.73
C LYS A 594 -15.73 48.58 16.60
N ASP A 595 -16.16 47.55 17.29
CA ASP A 595 -17.56 47.33 17.68
C ASP A 595 -17.63 46.78 19.12
N ASP A 596 -18.83 46.83 19.70
CA ASP A 596 -19.13 47.09 21.12
C ASP A 596 -19.13 45.84 22.06
N PRO A 597 -19.38 45.92 23.40
CA PRO A 597 -18.45 45.32 24.36
C PRO A 597 -19.12 44.35 25.37
N TYR A 598 -19.90 43.37 24.90
CA TYR A 598 -20.67 42.46 25.77
C TYR A 598 -20.26 40.98 25.68
N LYS A 599 -19.10 40.64 26.28
CA LYS A 599 -18.87 39.39 27.04
C LYS A 599 -17.52 39.43 27.79
N LYS A 600 -17.57 39.91 29.03
CA LYS A 600 -16.47 39.98 29.99
C LYS A 600 -17.00 39.81 31.42
N ASP A 601 -16.22 39.35 32.42
CA ASP A 601 -15.08 38.42 32.29
C ASP A 601 -15.65 37.00 32.04
N MET A 602 -15.59 35.88 32.80
CA MET A 602 -14.92 35.34 34.00
C MET A 602 -14.78 33.81 33.72
N THR A 603 -14.04 32.96 34.44
CA THR A 603 -13.30 33.06 35.71
C THR A 603 -11.78 32.87 35.52
N LYS A 604 -11.00 33.12 36.57
CA LYS A 604 -9.54 33.17 36.53
C LYS A 604 -8.86 31.88 37.00
N ASP A 605 -7.76 31.57 36.32
CA ASP A 605 -6.48 31.10 36.86
C ASP A 605 -6.48 30.11 38.04
N MET A 606 -6.01 28.88 37.77
CA MET A 606 -5.06 28.25 38.69
C MET A 606 -3.86 27.68 37.91
N VAL A 607 -2.75 28.42 37.90
CA VAL A 607 -1.52 28.05 37.18
C VAL A 607 -0.60 27.27 38.10
N ILE A 608 -0.16 26.08 37.66
CA ILE A 608 0.94 25.31 38.24
C ILE A 608 2.01 25.12 37.14
N PRO A 609 3.33 25.26 37.44
CA PRO A 609 4.25 25.83 36.45
C PRO A 609 4.93 24.81 35.54
N TYR A 610 5.10 25.20 34.26
CA TYR A 610 6.11 24.61 33.39
C TYR A 610 7.52 25.00 33.84
N ALA A 611 8.46 24.04 33.78
CA ALA A 611 9.85 24.27 34.13
C ALA A 611 10.53 25.31 33.20
N PRO A 612 11.41 26.19 33.71
CA PRO A 612 11.98 27.27 32.92
C PRO A 612 13.01 26.79 31.89
N ARG A 613 12.74 27.02 30.59
CA ARG A 613 13.78 26.94 29.54
C ARG A 613 14.80 28.06 29.74
N ILE A 614 16.03 27.70 30.12
CA ILE A 614 17.08 28.67 30.50
C ILE A 614 17.53 29.50 29.28
N CYS A 615 17.53 30.82 29.44
CA CYS A 615 18.05 31.78 28.47
C CYS A 615 19.59 31.79 28.46
N GLN A 616 20.21 30.99 27.59
CA GLN A 616 21.68 31.00 27.36
C GLN A 616 22.26 32.31 26.79
N SER A 617 21.45 33.37 26.64
CA SER A 617 21.82 34.62 25.96
C SER A 617 21.66 35.87 26.84
N CYS A 618 21.46 35.69 28.14
CA CYS A 618 21.20 36.78 29.07
C CYS A 618 21.79 36.54 30.47
N ASP A 619 23.07 36.87 30.64
CA ASP A 619 23.82 36.69 31.89
C ASP A 619 23.13 37.35 33.09
N VAL A 620 22.69 36.50 34.02
CA VAL A 620 22.47 36.78 35.45
C VAL A 620 22.70 35.47 36.19
N TRP A 621 23.57 35.48 37.20
CA TRP A 621 23.67 34.40 38.18
C TRP A 621 23.85 34.99 39.59
N ALA A 622 23.40 34.23 40.59
CA ALA A 622 23.61 34.46 42.03
C ALA A 622 23.12 35.79 42.67
N SER A 623 21.88 35.78 43.15
CA SER A 623 21.56 36.14 44.56
C SER A 623 20.20 35.55 44.94
N SER A 624 19.94 35.09 46.16
CA SER A 624 20.78 34.99 47.38
C SER A 624 20.52 33.67 48.13
N ARG A 625 21.49 33.24 48.95
CA ARG A 625 21.26 32.21 49.98
C ARG A 625 20.45 32.82 51.13
N LEU A 626 19.63 32.00 51.79
CA LEU A 626 19.52 32.01 53.25
C LEU A 626 19.35 30.57 53.76
N LEU A 627 19.85 30.30 54.95
CA LEU A 627 19.61 29.07 55.72
C LEU A 627 18.25 29.23 56.45
N THR A 628 17.56 28.19 56.92
CA THR A 628 18.03 27.21 57.92
C THR A 628 17.34 25.85 57.88
N TRP A 629 18.08 24.86 58.40
CA TRP A 629 17.63 23.71 59.18
C TRP A 629 16.12 23.63 59.49
N ASP A 630 15.47 22.54 59.10
CA ASP A 630 15.23 21.45 60.06
C ASP A 630 14.93 20.09 59.38
N LEU A 631 14.80 19.04 60.18
CA LEU A 631 14.36 17.67 59.81
C LEU A 631 15.27 16.82 58.88
N LEU A 632 16.28 16.21 59.50
CA LEU A 632 16.68 14.79 59.38
C LEU A 632 16.95 14.24 57.95
N TYR A 633 18.20 14.07 57.46
CA TYR A 633 19.25 13.19 58.03
C TYR A 633 18.68 11.78 58.28
N ASN A 634 18.93 10.76 57.45
CA ASN A 634 20.25 10.23 57.08
C ASN A 634 20.20 9.31 55.84
N TYR A 635 21.25 9.29 55.02
CA TYR A 635 22.02 8.08 54.68
C TYR A 635 23.27 8.46 53.90
N CYS A 636 24.44 8.41 54.54
CA CYS A 636 25.72 8.70 53.89
C CYS A 636 26.67 7.51 54.01
N SER A 637 27.32 7.20 52.89
CA SER A 637 28.50 6.35 52.72
C SER A 637 28.54 4.97 53.41
N SER A 638 28.73 3.93 52.59
CA SER A 638 29.66 2.87 52.98
C SER A 638 31.03 3.49 53.29
N TYR A 639 31.70 3.09 54.38
CA TYR A 639 33.03 2.44 54.32
C TYR A 639 33.61 2.14 55.71
N LEU A 640 34.59 1.23 55.68
CA LEU A 640 35.64 0.94 56.68
C LEU A 640 35.25 0.19 57.96
N CYS A 641 36.03 -0.86 58.19
CA CYS A 641 36.06 -1.66 59.41
C CYS A 641 36.71 -0.87 60.56
N LEU A 642 36.35 -1.20 61.80
CA LEU A 642 37.28 -1.83 62.76
C LEU A 642 36.50 -2.33 64.01
N LEU A 643 36.87 -3.51 64.49
CA LEU A 643 36.49 -4.06 65.81
C LEU A 643 37.40 -3.46 66.91
N PRO A 644 37.16 -3.61 68.24
CA PRO A 644 36.28 -4.61 68.90
C PRO A 644 35.50 -4.15 70.16
N ARG A 645 34.85 -5.12 70.85
CA ARG A 645 34.40 -5.11 72.27
C ARG A 645 33.21 -4.19 72.63
N LYS A 646 32.41 -4.44 73.69
CA LYS A 646 31.95 -5.67 74.43
C LYS A 646 30.87 -5.20 75.44
N ILE A 647 29.98 -6.10 75.92
CA ILE A 647 28.98 -5.86 77.01
C ILE A 647 27.76 -5.03 76.52
N GLY A 648 26.50 -5.29 76.90
CA GLY A 648 25.95 -6.34 77.78
C GLY A 648 24.41 -6.47 77.73
N ARG A 649 23.84 -7.24 78.68
CA ARG A 649 22.38 -7.52 78.88
C ARG A 649 21.55 -6.23 79.02
N VAL A 650 20.23 -6.21 78.76
CA VAL A 650 19.09 -6.88 79.45
C VAL A 650 17.91 -6.90 78.43
N GLU A 651 17.27 -8.03 78.09
CA GLU A 651 16.11 -8.67 78.77
C GLU A 651 14.83 -7.77 78.77
N THR A 652 13.59 -8.24 78.54
CA THR A 652 13.04 -9.61 78.37
C THR A 652 11.65 -9.61 77.70
N MET A 653 11.36 -10.62 76.84
CA MET A 653 10.05 -11.35 76.70
C MET A 653 8.76 -10.57 76.34
N ARG A 654 7.59 -11.12 75.97
CA ARG A 654 7.02 -12.38 75.37
C ARG A 654 5.55 -12.02 75.01
N PHE A 655 4.73 -12.70 74.20
CA PHE A 655 4.76 -13.85 73.25
C PHE A 655 3.60 -13.54 72.23
N LEU A 656 3.11 -14.33 71.27
CA LEU A 656 3.24 -15.71 70.74
C LEU A 656 3.68 -15.59 69.25
N GLU A 657 3.88 -16.61 68.40
CA GLU A 657 3.31 -17.97 68.28
C GLU A 657 4.29 -18.90 67.53
N GLU A 658 4.04 -20.22 67.51
CA GLU A 658 4.94 -21.26 66.97
C GLU A 658 4.52 -21.65 65.51
N SER A 659 5.21 -22.44 64.67
CA SER A 659 6.24 -23.48 64.88
C SER A 659 6.96 -23.92 63.57
N LEU A 660 8.15 -24.54 63.72
CA LEU A 660 8.77 -25.57 62.81
C LEU A 660 9.38 -25.16 61.43
N PRO A 661 10.34 -25.96 60.85
CA PRO A 661 11.66 -25.40 60.49
C PRO A 661 12.22 -25.69 59.07
N PRO A 662 13.35 -25.05 58.69
CA PRO A 662 14.19 -25.43 57.55
C PRO A 662 15.43 -26.31 57.92
N PRO A 663 15.97 -27.11 56.98
CA PRO A 663 17.20 -27.91 57.15
C PRO A 663 18.52 -27.11 56.90
N PRO A 664 19.71 -27.69 57.19
CA PRO A 664 20.99 -26.95 57.23
C PRO A 664 21.82 -26.95 55.91
N GLU A 665 23.02 -26.37 56.01
CA GLU A 665 24.17 -26.39 55.08
C GLU A 665 24.15 -25.49 53.83
N TYR A 666 24.98 -24.42 53.87
CA TYR A 666 25.42 -23.70 52.65
C TYR A 666 26.85 -23.09 52.71
N GLU A 667 27.62 -23.28 53.80
CA GLU A 667 28.94 -22.63 53.96
C GLU A 667 29.98 -23.08 52.91
N THR A 668 29.86 -24.30 52.38
CA THR A 668 30.81 -24.92 51.44
C THR A 668 30.91 -24.21 50.08
N ILE A 669 29.98 -23.30 49.75
CA ILE A 669 29.93 -22.64 48.43
C ILE A 669 30.75 -21.34 48.40
N LEU A 670 30.88 -20.61 49.51
CA LEU A 670 31.54 -19.29 49.51
C LEU A 670 33.06 -19.37 49.32
N SER A 671 33.72 -20.43 49.81
CA SER A 671 35.18 -20.56 49.75
C SER A 671 35.73 -20.80 48.33
N VAL A 672 34.93 -21.36 47.42
CA VAL A 672 35.33 -21.68 46.05
C VAL A 672 35.05 -20.53 45.07
N VAL A 673 34.02 -19.71 45.34
CA VAL A 673 33.58 -18.64 44.41
C VAL A 673 34.49 -17.40 44.47
N ALA A 674 35.01 -17.02 45.64
CA ALA A 674 35.81 -15.81 45.80
C ALA A 674 37.15 -15.80 45.02
N PRO A 675 37.93 -16.91 44.95
CA PRO A 675 39.12 -16.96 44.09
C PRO A 675 38.79 -16.90 42.59
N LEU A 676 37.67 -17.49 42.17
CA LEU A 676 37.25 -17.53 40.77
C LEU A 676 36.81 -16.16 40.26
N THR A 677 36.06 -15.37 41.05
CA THR A 677 35.66 -14.02 40.65
C THR A 677 36.85 -13.07 40.61
N ALA A 678 37.77 -13.15 41.58
CA ALA A 678 39.03 -12.38 41.55
C ALA A 678 39.88 -12.72 40.32
N SER A 679 40.05 -14.02 40.02
CA SER A 679 40.80 -14.49 38.84
C SER A 679 40.15 -14.03 37.53
N ALA A 680 38.82 -14.06 37.44
CA ALA A 680 38.08 -13.59 36.26
C ALA A 680 38.21 -12.08 36.06
N VAL A 681 38.17 -11.26 37.12
CA VAL A 681 38.35 -9.81 37.02
C VAL A 681 39.78 -9.45 36.59
N VAL A 682 40.80 -10.11 37.15
CA VAL A 682 42.19 -9.93 36.73
C VAL A 682 42.40 -10.38 35.27
N PHE A 683 41.84 -11.53 34.88
CA PHE A 683 41.90 -12.02 33.51
C PHE A 683 41.22 -11.03 32.53
N CYS A 684 40.03 -10.53 32.83
CA CYS A 684 39.36 -9.52 32.01
C CYS A 684 40.15 -8.20 31.92
N SER A 685 40.84 -7.76 32.98
CA SER A 685 41.71 -6.59 32.92
C SER A 685 42.88 -6.82 31.96
N ILE A 686 43.59 -7.94 32.12
CA ILE A 686 44.74 -8.31 31.28
C ILE A 686 44.31 -8.52 29.81
N MET A 687 43.12 -9.07 29.57
CA MET A 687 42.55 -9.21 28.22
C MET A 687 42.24 -7.85 27.58
N ASN A 688 41.71 -6.89 28.33
CA ASN A 688 41.43 -5.54 27.83
C ASN A 688 42.71 -4.75 27.49
N ASP A 689 43.79 -4.98 28.24
CA ASP A 689 45.09 -4.30 28.01
C ASP A 689 45.91 -4.95 26.87
N LEU A 690 45.53 -6.13 26.37
CA LEU A 690 46.29 -6.90 25.36
C LEU A 690 45.56 -7.14 24.02
N PHE A 691 44.24 -7.01 23.95
CA PHE A 691 43.47 -7.31 22.73
C PHE A 691 42.63 -6.12 22.23
N PRO A 692 42.55 -5.88 20.90
CA PRO A 692 41.66 -4.86 20.33
C PRO A 692 40.18 -5.12 20.63
N ASP A 693 39.37 -4.05 20.64
CA ASP A 693 37.94 -4.07 20.99
C ASP A 693 37.10 -5.14 20.26
N SER A 694 37.47 -5.48 19.02
CA SER A 694 36.81 -6.50 18.20
C SER A 694 36.79 -7.91 18.79
N VAL A 695 37.69 -8.23 19.74
CA VAL A 695 37.69 -9.52 20.46
C VAL A 695 36.65 -9.54 21.59
N ASN A 696 36.33 -8.39 22.17
CA ASN A 696 35.45 -8.26 23.34
C ASN A 696 33.97 -8.52 23.01
N GLU A 697 33.52 -8.12 21.81
CA GLU A 697 32.17 -8.44 21.31
C GLU A 697 31.98 -9.96 21.12
N TYR A 698 33.02 -10.68 20.70
CA TYR A 698 32.95 -12.13 20.51
C TYR A 698 32.78 -12.88 21.83
N LEU A 699 33.55 -12.50 22.87
CA LEU A 699 33.52 -13.10 24.20
C LEU A 699 32.20 -12.82 24.93
N SER A 700 31.71 -11.59 24.90
CA SER A 700 30.42 -11.22 25.51
C SER A 700 29.24 -11.97 24.86
N SER A 701 29.23 -12.13 23.53
CA SER A 701 28.23 -12.96 22.85
C SER A 701 28.26 -14.43 23.28
N SER A 702 29.44 -14.95 23.65
CA SER A 702 29.65 -16.34 24.04
C SER A 702 29.18 -16.60 25.47
N LEU A 703 29.37 -15.64 26.38
CA LEU A 703 28.83 -15.68 27.74
C LEU A 703 27.28 -15.62 27.76
N GLN A 704 26.65 -14.82 26.90
CA GLN A 704 25.18 -14.82 26.75
C GLN A 704 24.63 -16.16 26.22
N LYS A 705 25.34 -16.81 25.28
CA LYS A 705 24.97 -18.15 24.76
C LYS A 705 25.06 -19.24 25.85
N LEU A 706 25.93 -19.07 26.84
CA LEU A 706 26.06 -19.95 28.01
C LEU A 706 24.93 -19.73 29.04
N SER A 707 24.64 -18.48 29.43
CA SER A 707 23.59 -18.20 30.42
C SER A 707 22.19 -18.60 29.93
N ALA A 708 21.90 -18.43 28.63
CA ALA A 708 20.65 -18.86 28.00
C ALA A 708 20.36 -20.37 28.14
N ARG A 709 21.41 -21.21 28.23
CA ARG A 709 21.27 -22.68 28.40
C ARG A 709 20.82 -23.09 29.81
N LEU A 710 21.01 -22.24 30.81
CA LEU A 710 20.72 -22.56 32.23
C LEU A 710 19.37 -22.02 32.73
N SER A 711 18.68 -21.15 31.98
CA SER A 711 17.38 -20.60 32.40
C SER A 711 16.25 -21.64 32.40
N SER A 712 15.43 -21.67 33.44
CA SER A 712 14.19 -22.48 33.55
C SER A 712 12.95 -21.77 32.99
N GLN A 713 13.08 -20.52 32.58
CA GLN A 713 12.00 -19.67 32.05
C GLN A 713 12.09 -19.55 30.53
N ILE A 714 10.99 -19.17 29.90
CA ILE A 714 10.88 -18.81 28.49
C ILE A 714 10.15 -17.47 28.38
N THR A 715 10.65 -16.61 27.48
CA THR A 715 10.02 -15.34 27.14
C THR A 715 9.55 -15.43 25.69
N ILE A 716 8.28 -15.07 25.46
CA ILE A 716 7.64 -14.96 24.15
C ILE A 716 7.55 -13.46 23.86
N VAL A 717 8.04 -13.03 22.70
CA VAL A 717 8.00 -11.62 22.26
C VAL A 717 6.86 -11.45 21.25
N ILE A 718 6.08 -10.39 21.41
CA ILE A 718 4.97 -10.02 20.51
C ILE A 718 5.20 -8.57 20.09
N GLU A 719 5.74 -8.37 18.89
CA GLU A 719 6.12 -7.05 18.36
C GLU A 719 4.94 -6.33 17.70
N GLU A 720 4.95 -5.00 17.66
CA GLU A 720 3.84 -4.16 17.18
C GLU A 720 3.49 -4.39 15.70
N SER A 721 4.48 -4.70 14.86
CA SER A 721 4.30 -5.11 13.48
C SER A 721 5.26 -6.23 13.09
N ASP A 722 4.84 -7.06 12.14
CA ASP A 722 5.71 -7.99 11.41
C ASP A 722 6.06 -7.32 10.08
N GLY A 723 7.21 -6.64 10.05
CA GLY A 723 7.55 -5.67 9.01
C GLY A 723 6.53 -4.52 8.95
N LEU A 724 5.88 -4.36 7.80
CA LEU A 724 4.84 -3.35 7.56
C LEU A 724 3.43 -3.76 8.03
N VAL A 725 3.21 -5.02 8.43
CA VAL A 725 1.87 -5.51 8.82
C VAL A 725 1.68 -5.38 10.32
N ALA A 726 0.75 -4.52 10.75
CA ALA A 726 0.43 -4.34 12.17
C ALA A 726 -0.07 -5.65 12.80
N ASN A 727 0.57 -6.08 13.88
CA ASN A 727 0.36 -7.39 14.48
C ASN A 727 -0.99 -7.46 15.22
N GLN A 728 -1.90 -8.32 14.73
CA GLN A 728 -3.22 -8.52 15.35
C GLN A 728 -3.11 -8.98 16.81
N MET A 729 -2.09 -9.79 17.14
CA MET A 729 -1.87 -10.24 18.50
C MET A 729 -1.42 -9.10 19.43
N PHE A 730 -0.57 -8.18 18.94
CA PHE A 730 -0.17 -7.00 19.71
C PHE A 730 -1.37 -6.10 20.03
N LYS A 731 -2.24 -5.84 19.04
CA LYS A 731 -3.49 -5.10 19.25
C LYS A 731 -4.41 -5.77 20.28
N ALA A 732 -4.60 -7.09 20.18
CA ALA A 732 -5.40 -7.85 21.13
C ALA A 732 -4.83 -7.85 22.55
N VAL A 733 -3.52 -8.00 22.71
CA VAL A 733 -2.83 -7.91 24.01
C VAL A 733 -2.97 -6.50 24.62
N ASN A 734 -2.83 -5.44 23.83
CA ASN A 734 -2.98 -4.07 24.31
C ASN A 734 -4.40 -3.81 24.88
N VAL A 735 -5.45 -4.22 24.15
CA VAL A 735 -6.85 -4.10 24.62
C VAL A 735 -7.09 -4.98 25.86
N TYR A 736 -6.65 -6.24 25.83
CA TYR A 736 -6.89 -7.19 26.93
C TYR A 736 -6.19 -6.80 28.23
N LEU A 737 -4.96 -6.29 28.16
CA LEU A 737 -4.24 -5.82 29.34
C LEU A 737 -4.72 -4.42 29.77
N GLY A 738 -5.18 -3.59 28.83
CA GLY A 738 -5.85 -2.31 29.10
C GLY A 738 -7.17 -2.45 29.85
N SER A 739 -7.91 -3.56 29.68
CA SER A 739 -9.09 -3.87 30.51
C SER A 739 -8.75 -4.56 31.84
N LYS A 740 -7.53 -5.09 32.00
CA LYS A 740 -7.04 -5.81 33.20
C LYS A 740 -6.11 -4.94 34.08
N LEU A 741 -6.49 -3.68 34.31
CA LEU A 741 -5.74 -2.76 35.16
C LEU A 741 -5.80 -3.20 36.64
N SER A 742 -4.72 -3.81 37.13
CA SER A 742 -4.56 -4.16 38.54
C SER A 742 -4.50 -2.90 39.42
N PRO A 743 -4.97 -2.92 40.69
CA PRO A 743 -4.69 -1.84 41.66
C PRO A 743 -3.20 -1.56 41.91
N SER A 744 -2.30 -2.47 41.50
CA SER A 744 -0.83 -2.30 41.55
C SER A 744 -0.24 -1.50 40.38
N THR A 745 -1.07 -1.07 39.42
CA THR A 745 -0.67 -0.44 38.15
C THR A 745 -0.18 1.00 38.36
N ARG A 746 1.12 1.16 38.64
CA ARG A 746 1.74 2.45 39.04
C ARG A 746 1.64 3.61 38.03
N LYS A 747 1.42 3.31 36.76
CA LYS A 747 1.22 4.29 35.68
C LYS A 747 0.21 3.75 34.68
N ILE A 748 -0.51 4.65 34.02
CA ILE A 748 -1.53 4.34 33.02
C ILE A 748 -1.44 5.40 31.94
N LYS A 749 -1.49 5.02 30.66
CA LYS A 749 -1.58 5.94 29.53
C LYS A 749 -3.03 6.03 29.07
N VAL A 750 -3.64 7.19 29.29
CA VAL A 750 -4.98 7.53 28.80
C VAL A 750 -4.86 8.32 27.49
N ASN A 751 -5.76 8.06 26.55
CA ASN A 751 -5.87 8.72 25.25
C ASN A 751 -7.35 9.08 24.99
N LYS A 752 -7.60 10.12 24.20
CA LYS A 752 -8.94 10.47 23.70
C LYS A 752 -8.81 10.95 22.27
N GLN A 753 -9.52 10.32 21.34
CA GLN A 753 -9.58 10.76 19.94
C GLN A 753 -10.68 11.82 19.77
N GLU A 754 -10.53 12.75 18.84
CA GLU A 754 -11.48 13.86 18.62
C GLU A 754 -12.89 13.40 18.17
N LYS A 755 -13.03 12.13 17.76
CA LYS A 755 -14.28 11.51 17.29
C LYS A 755 -14.85 10.42 18.23
N GLU A 756 -14.25 10.23 19.41
CA GLU A 756 -14.66 9.20 20.37
C GLU A 756 -15.03 9.82 21.72
N ASP A 757 -16.14 9.42 22.33
CA ASP A 757 -16.60 9.97 23.61
C ASP A 757 -15.87 9.35 24.81
N GLU A 758 -15.54 8.05 24.72
CA GLU A 758 -14.80 7.29 25.72
C GLU A 758 -13.30 7.66 25.79
N LEU A 759 -12.66 7.23 26.87
CA LEU A 759 -11.21 7.30 27.06
C LEU A 759 -10.57 5.94 26.74
N GLU A 760 -9.67 5.89 25.77
CA GLU A 760 -8.84 4.71 25.52
C GLU A 760 -7.77 4.60 26.62
N VAL A 761 -7.69 3.44 27.28
CA VAL A 761 -6.76 3.23 28.41
C VAL A 761 -5.77 2.11 28.09
N SER A 762 -4.48 2.40 28.23
CA SER A 762 -3.37 1.53 27.83
C SER A 762 -2.23 1.53 28.87
N ILE A 763 -1.33 0.55 28.79
CA ILE A 763 -0.22 0.35 29.73
C ILE A 763 1.01 1.18 29.32
N ASP A 764 1.70 1.79 30.29
CA ASP A 764 2.89 2.63 30.04
C ASP A 764 4.15 1.78 29.75
N LYS A 765 5.18 2.41 29.19
CA LYS A 765 6.45 1.75 28.84
C LYS A 765 7.16 1.18 30.06
N ASN A 766 7.78 0.01 29.86
CA ASN A 766 8.58 -0.74 30.84
C ASN A 766 7.80 -1.12 32.12
N GLN A 767 6.48 -1.25 32.01
CA GLN A 767 5.60 -1.62 33.11
C GLN A 767 5.33 -3.13 33.12
N GLU A 768 5.42 -3.73 34.31
CA GLU A 768 5.11 -5.14 34.53
C GLU A 768 3.63 -5.32 34.89
N SER A 769 2.99 -6.34 34.31
CA SER A 769 1.66 -6.82 34.68
C SER A 769 1.69 -8.33 34.90
N PHE A 770 0.80 -8.84 35.75
CA PHE A 770 0.74 -10.26 36.11
C PHE A 770 -0.66 -10.80 35.87
N ASP A 771 -0.73 -11.96 35.22
CA ASP A 771 -1.98 -12.67 34.99
C ASP A 771 -1.90 -14.12 35.49
N VAL A 772 -3.06 -14.72 35.74
CA VAL A 772 -3.18 -16.12 36.18
C VAL A 772 -4.21 -16.81 35.30
N PHE A 773 -3.75 -17.77 34.50
CA PHE A 773 -4.60 -18.57 33.62
C PHE A 773 -4.47 -20.05 33.97
N GLU A 774 -5.58 -20.67 34.39
CA GLU A 774 -5.65 -22.09 34.80
C GLU A 774 -4.50 -22.52 35.73
N GLY A 775 -4.25 -21.72 36.78
CA GLY A 775 -3.19 -21.94 37.77
C GLY A 775 -1.77 -21.56 37.32
N VAL A 776 -1.55 -21.23 36.05
CA VAL A 776 -0.25 -20.75 35.54
C VAL A 776 -0.12 -19.26 35.80
N LYS A 777 0.89 -18.87 36.59
CA LYS A 777 1.30 -17.46 36.75
C LYS A 777 2.11 -17.00 35.54
N LEU A 778 1.72 -15.87 34.97
CA LEU A 778 2.26 -15.30 33.74
C LEU A 778 2.67 -13.84 33.98
N LYS A 779 3.85 -13.44 33.51
CA LYS A 779 4.35 -12.07 33.62
C LYS A 779 4.38 -11.43 32.24
N TRP A 780 3.72 -10.30 32.10
CA TRP A 780 3.75 -9.41 30.95
C TRP A 780 4.63 -8.19 31.22
N VAL A 781 5.40 -7.75 30.23
CA VAL A 781 6.11 -6.47 30.26
C VAL A 781 5.85 -5.73 28.95
N SER A 782 5.37 -4.49 29.04
CA SER A 782 5.32 -3.56 27.89
C SER A 782 6.69 -2.95 27.68
N ALA A 783 7.27 -3.03 26.48
CA ALA A 783 8.63 -2.55 26.21
C ALA A 783 8.73 -1.85 24.84
N SER A 784 9.80 -1.09 24.65
CA SER A 784 10.09 -0.41 23.38
C SER A 784 11.59 -0.35 23.10
N ARG A 785 12.01 -0.74 21.90
CA ARG A 785 13.38 -0.59 21.42
C ARG A 785 13.46 0.65 20.53
N VAL A 786 14.38 1.55 20.86
CA VAL A 786 14.81 2.60 19.92
C VAL A 786 15.76 1.93 18.95
N ASP A 787 15.35 1.78 17.69
CA ASP A 787 16.23 1.15 16.71
C ASP A 787 17.44 2.05 16.44
N ARG A 788 18.63 1.52 16.72
CA ARG A 788 19.89 2.23 16.50
C ARG A 788 20.40 1.88 15.11
N LEU A 789 19.88 2.59 14.11
CA LEU A 789 20.52 2.71 12.80
C LEU A 789 22.02 3.02 13.00
N VAL A 790 22.87 2.05 12.62
CA VAL A 790 24.32 2.13 12.81
C VAL A 790 24.86 3.23 11.91
N SER A 791 25.33 4.32 12.52
CA SER A 791 25.77 5.51 11.78
C SER A 791 27.19 5.36 11.26
N SER A 792 27.33 5.04 9.97
CA SER A 792 28.56 5.23 9.21
C SER A 792 28.71 6.69 8.76
N ASN A 793 28.97 7.58 9.73
CA ASN A 793 29.52 8.95 9.59
C ASN A 793 29.13 9.81 8.35
N ARG A 794 28.25 10.79 8.57
CA ARG A 794 28.52 12.23 8.29
C ARG A 794 27.61 13.12 9.15
N LYS A 795 27.86 14.44 9.17
CA LYS A 795 27.50 15.34 10.29
C LYS A 795 26.06 15.89 10.25
N ARG A 796 25.44 16.07 11.43
CA ARG A 796 24.18 16.81 11.68
C ARG A 796 24.36 18.33 11.42
N GLN A 797 23.34 19.18 11.28
CA GLN A 797 22.07 19.38 12.01
C GLN A 797 21.03 20.10 11.11
N ASP A 798 19.72 20.15 11.39
CA ASP A 798 18.84 19.39 12.29
C ASP A 798 17.41 19.51 11.75
N SER A 799 16.66 18.39 11.71
CA SER A 799 15.21 18.39 11.55
C SER A 799 14.62 17.30 12.46
N ALA A 800 13.32 17.38 12.78
CA ALA A 800 12.70 16.54 13.80
C ALA A 800 12.47 15.10 13.29
N PHE A 801 13.51 14.27 13.35
CA PHE A 801 13.41 12.83 13.12
C PHE A 801 12.35 12.21 14.04
N SER A 802 11.25 11.73 13.46
CA SER A 802 10.38 10.78 14.13
C SER A 802 11.22 9.55 14.46
N ARG A 803 11.32 9.22 15.75
CA ARG A 803 12.06 8.04 16.21
C ARG A 803 11.13 6.84 16.11
N SER A 804 11.47 5.91 15.23
CA SER A 804 10.84 4.59 15.14
C SER A 804 11.13 3.78 16.41
N GLU A 805 10.34 4.01 17.46
CA GLU A 805 10.31 3.18 18.66
C GLU A 805 9.45 1.95 18.39
N VAL A 806 10.08 0.82 18.08
CA VAL A 806 9.36 -0.45 17.92
C VAL A 806 8.88 -0.91 19.29
N ARG A 807 7.56 -0.92 19.50
CA ARG A 807 6.94 -1.44 20.74
C ARG A 807 6.74 -2.95 20.64
N TYR A 808 6.80 -3.62 21.78
CA TYR A 808 6.56 -5.05 21.89
C TYR A 808 6.15 -5.42 23.32
N PHE A 809 5.44 -6.55 23.45
CA PHE A 809 5.16 -7.17 24.74
C PHE A 809 6.04 -8.40 24.94
N GLU A 810 6.63 -8.52 26.13
CA GLU A 810 7.33 -9.73 26.57
C GLU A 810 6.44 -10.52 27.55
N LEU A 811 6.08 -11.75 27.17
CA LEU A 811 5.37 -12.71 28.03
C LEU A 811 6.36 -13.75 28.57
N THR A 812 6.65 -13.69 29.86
CA THR A 812 7.57 -14.63 30.54
C THR A 812 6.82 -15.66 31.37
N CYS A 813 7.15 -16.94 31.18
CA CYS A 813 6.59 -18.07 31.92
C CYS A 813 7.64 -19.19 32.16
N ARG A 814 7.29 -20.25 32.90
CA ARG A 814 8.16 -21.43 33.08
C ARG A 814 8.14 -22.29 31.81
N LYS A 815 9.30 -22.81 31.37
CA LYS A 815 9.43 -23.62 30.13
C LYS A 815 8.38 -24.75 30.01
N LYS A 816 8.04 -25.41 31.13
CA LYS A 816 7.03 -26.49 31.20
C LYS A 816 5.56 -26.08 30.91
N HIS A 817 5.29 -24.80 30.68
CA HIS A 817 3.95 -24.30 30.32
C HIS A 817 3.90 -23.65 28.92
N ARG A 818 5.00 -23.69 28.14
CA ARG A 818 5.10 -23.09 26.80
C ARG A 818 3.93 -23.49 25.90
N GLU A 819 3.64 -24.79 25.82
CA GLU A 819 2.62 -25.34 24.93
C GLU A 819 1.24 -24.81 25.30
N LYS A 820 0.78 -25.01 26.55
CA LYS A 820 -0.49 -24.49 27.07
C LYS A 820 -0.66 -22.97 26.90
N VAL A 821 0.42 -22.20 27.00
CA VAL A 821 0.40 -20.75 26.74
C VAL A 821 0.09 -20.47 25.26
N LEU A 822 0.79 -21.14 24.33
CA LEU A 822 0.60 -20.95 22.89
C LEU A 822 -0.73 -21.54 22.37
N SER A 823 -1.15 -22.70 22.87
CA SER A 823 -2.34 -23.43 22.40
C SER A 823 -3.66 -22.90 22.97
N SER A 824 -3.63 -22.24 24.12
CA SER A 824 -4.85 -21.97 24.90
C SER A 824 -4.91 -20.53 25.44
N TYR A 825 -3.84 -20.04 26.08
CA TYR A 825 -3.87 -18.68 26.64
C TYR A 825 -3.85 -17.57 25.58
N LEU A 826 -2.99 -17.66 24.54
CA LEU A 826 -2.96 -16.65 23.48
C LEU A 826 -4.27 -16.62 22.64
N PRO A 827 -4.87 -17.77 22.25
CA PRO A 827 -6.20 -17.80 21.66
C PRO A 827 -7.30 -17.24 22.57
N TYR A 828 -7.25 -17.49 23.87
CA TYR A 828 -8.19 -16.92 24.85
C TYR A 828 -8.08 -15.39 24.93
N ILE A 829 -6.87 -14.81 24.87
CA ILE A 829 -6.67 -13.37 24.76
C ILE A 829 -7.31 -12.83 23.47
N LEU A 830 -7.07 -13.48 22.32
CA LEU A 830 -7.67 -13.06 21.05
C LEU A 830 -9.21 -13.07 21.10
N GLN A 831 -9.81 -14.07 21.74
CA GLN A 831 -11.26 -14.15 21.91
C GLN A 831 -11.80 -13.07 22.86
N LYS A 832 -11.13 -12.85 24.00
CA LYS A 832 -11.56 -11.82 24.97
C LYS A 832 -11.35 -10.40 24.47
N ALA A 833 -10.27 -10.12 23.76
CA ALA A 833 -10.03 -8.83 23.14
C ALA A 833 -11.08 -8.51 22.07
N LYS A 834 -11.51 -9.50 21.27
CA LYS A 834 -12.63 -9.32 20.32
C LYS A 834 -13.92 -8.93 21.04
N ALA A 835 -14.31 -9.68 22.08
CA ALA A 835 -15.51 -9.35 22.86
C ALA A 835 -15.50 -7.92 23.43
N ILE A 836 -14.35 -7.45 23.93
CA ILE A 836 -14.20 -6.07 24.46
C ILE A 836 -14.29 -5.01 23.34
N ILE A 837 -13.78 -5.31 22.14
CA ILE A 837 -13.90 -4.43 20.96
C ILE A 837 -15.35 -4.40 20.44
N GLU A 838 -16.05 -5.54 20.50
CA GLU A 838 -17.45 -5.68 20.09
C GLU A 838 -18.39 -4.93 21.07
N GLU A 839 -18.16 -5.06 22.38
CA GLU A 839 -18.87 -4.32 23.45
C GLU A 839 -18.70 -2.80 23.35
N LYS A 840 -17.56 -2.33 22.80
CA LYS A 840 -17.24 -0.91 22.62
C LYS A 840 -17.43 -0.39 21.18
N ARG A 841 -18.02 -1.16 20.27
CA ARG A 841 -18.17 -0.73 18.85
C ARG A 841 -19.21 0.38 18.72
N THR A 842 -18.74 1.60 18.44
CA THR A 842 -19.59 2.66 17.88
C THR A 842 -19.95 2.33 16.44
N VAL A 843 -21.21 2.54 16.07
CA VAL A 843 -21.70 2.35 14.69
C VAL A 843 -21.24 3.53 13.84
N LYS A 844 -20.89 3.26 12.59
CA LYS A 844 -20.49 4.26 11.60
C LYS A 844 -21.44 4.32 10.42
N LEU A 845 -21.54 5.51 9.84
CA LEU A 845 -22.15 5.75 8.54
C LEU A 845 -21.03 5.98 7.53
N HIS A 846 -21.11 5.31 6.40
CA HIS A 846 -20.18 5.39 5.29
C HIS A 846 -20.92 5.90 4.05
N THR A 847 -20.51 7.08 3.56
CA THR A 847 -20.99 7.68 2.31
C THR A 847 -19.86 7.67 1.27
N ILE A 848 -20.19 7.89 0.00
CA ILE A 848 -19.19 7.92 -1.08
C ILE A 848 -18.24 9.12 -0.87
N ASP A 849 -16.93 8.89 -0.96
CA ASP A 849 -15.91 9.95 -0.97
C ASP A 849 -14.89 9.69 -2.10
N TYR A 850 -14.89 10.56 -3.11
CA TYR A 850 -13.95 10.52 -4.23
C TYR A 850 -12.65 11.31 -3.98
N ASN A 851 -12.56 12.08 -2.89
CA ASN A 851 -11.39 12.89 -2.52
C ASN A 851 -10.55 12.25 -1.40
N GLY A 852 -11.10 11.26 -0.69
CA GLY A 852 -10.44 10.52 0.38
C GLY A 852 -9.36 9.54 -0.11
N THR A 853 -8.63 8.97 0.85
CA THR A 853 -7.69 7.85 0.62
C THR A 853 -8.38 6.47 0.61
N ASP A 854 -9.65 6.45 0.99
CA ASP A 854 -10.56 5.31 0.97
C ASP A 854 -11.88 5.81 0.36
N TYR A 855 -12.59 4.96 -0.38
CA TYR A 855 -13.77 5.36 -1.18
C TYR A 855 -15.04 5.59 -0.35
N TRP A 856 -14.95 5.32 0.96
CA TRP A 856 -16.04 5.42 1.92
C TRP A 856 -15.69 6.42 3.03
N GLY A 857 -16.18 7.65 2.93
CA GLY A 857 -16.07 8.66 3.99
C GLY A 857 -16.85 8.22 5.23
N SER A 858 -16.17 8.02 6.36
CA SER A 858 -16.79 7.48 7.58
C SER A 858 -17.10 8.54 8.65
N VAL A 859 -18.33 8.56 9.14
CA VAL A 859 -18.84 9.42 10.23
C VAL A 859 -19.44 8.54 11.35
N LYS A 860 -19.50 9.04 12.59
CA LYS A 860 -20.17 8.36 13.72
C LYS A 860 -21.68 8.38 13.50
N PHE A 861 -22.36 7.24 13.65
CA PHE A 861 -23.81 7.11 13.43
C PHE A 861 -24.58 7.08 14.75
N ASP A 862 -24.90 8.27 15.26
CA ASP A 862 -25.70 8.46 16.49
C ASP A 862 -27.19 8.67 16.18
N HIS A 863 -27.79 7.85 15.32
CA HIS A 863 -29.21 7.99 14.97
C HIS A 863 -30.11 7.47 16.12
N PRO A 864 -31.14 8.23 16.57
CA PRO A 864 -31.89 7.88 17.78
C PRO A 864 -32.90 6.73 17.60
N ALA A 865 -33.25 6.36 16.36
CA ALA A 865 -34.27 5.34 16.11
C ALA A 865 -33.81 3.93 16.54
N THR A 866 -34.64 3.28 17.33
CA THR A 866 -34.60 1.86 17.73
C THR A 866 -35.92 1.16 17.38
N PHE A 867 -35.96 -0.17 17.48
CA PHE A 867 -37.19 -0.94 17.30
C PHE A 867 -38.32 -0.58 18.27
N ASP A 868 -38.03 0.08 19.41
CA ASP A 868 -39.05 0.54 20.36
C ASP A 868 -39.57 1.95 20.04
N THR A 869 -38.76 2.77 19.36
CA THR A 869 -39.21 4.11 18.90
C THR A 869 -40.04 4.07 17.61
N ILE A 870 -39.90 3.02 16.80
CA ILE A 870 -40.50 2.96 15.46
C ILE A 870 -41.96 2.48 15.48
N ALA A 871 -42.83 3.26 14.86
CA ALA A 871 -44.26 2.98 14.78
C ALA A 871 -44.57 1.99 13.66
N MET A 872 -44.60 0.70 14.01
CA MET A 872 -44.97 -0.40 13.11
C MET A 872 -45.83 -1.44 13.84
N ASP A 873 -46.30 -2.46 13.13
CA ASP A 873 -47.07 -3.55 13.71
C ASP A 873 -46.20 -4.42 14.67
N PRO A 874 -46.70 -4.81 15.87
CA PRO A 874 -45.92 -5.58 16.85
C PRO A 874 -45.53 -6.99 16.41
N ASP A 875 -46.36 -7.68 15.62
CA ASP A 875 -46.04 -9.02 15.12
C ASP A 875 -45.01 -8.92 14.00
N MET A 876 -45.17 -7.96 13.09
CA MET A 876 -44.18 -7.64 12.05
C MET A 876 -42.81 -7.24 12.64
N LYS A 877 -42.81 -6.44 13.72
CA LYS A 877 -41.60 -6.08 14.47
C LYS A 877 -40.90 -7.32 15.02
N ARG A 878 -41.66 -8.23 15.65
CA ARG A 878 -41.11 -9.47 16.22
C ARG A 878 -40.51 -10.37 15.15
N GLU A 879 -41.22 -10.60 14.06
CA GLU A 879 -40.72 -11.44 12.94
C GLU A 879 -39.42 -10.90 12.33
N LEU A 880 -39.30 -9.57 12.21
CA LEU A 880 -38.09 -8.93 11.69
C LEU A 880 -36.89 -9.09 12.66
N ILE A 881 -37.09 -8.83 13.96
CA ILE A 881 -36.04 -9.03 14.98
C ILE A 881 -35.61 -10.51 15.02
N GLU A 882 -36.58 -11.43 15.04
CA GLU A 882 -36.31 -12.88 15.02
C GLU A 882 -35.57 -13.35 13.77
N ASP A 883 -35.68 -12.68 12.61
CA ASP A 883 -34.91 -13.03 11.41
C ASP A 883 -33.50 -12.44 11.42
N LEU A 884 -33.32 -11.26 12.01
CA LEU A 884 -32.03 -10.57 12.14
C LEU A 884 -31.11 -11.28 13.14
N ASP A 885 -31.61 -11.62 14.33
CA ASP A 885 -30.84 -12.38 15.33
C ASP A 885 -30.45 -13.76 14.77
N ARG A 886 -31.42 -14.43 14.15
CA ARG A 886 -31.26 -15.71 13.43
C ARG A 886 -30.26 -15.62 12.27
N PHE A 887 -30.10 -14.47 11.62
CA PHE A 887 -29.07 -14.27 10.59
C PHE A 887 -27.66 -14.23 11.20
N VAL A 888 -27.49 -13.51 12.31
CA VAL A 888 -26.20 -13.40 13.04
C VAL A 888 -25.77 -14.76 13.61
N GLU A 889 -26.68 -15.48 14.26
CA GLU A 889 -26.37 -16.80 14.84
C GLU A 889 -25.96 -17.85 13.80
N ARG A 890 -26.41 -17.71 12.55
CA ARG A 890 -26.34 -18.78 11.53
C ARG A 890 -25.08 -18.79 10.66
N ARG A 891 -24.02 -18.04 10.99
CA ARG A 891 -22.70 -18.09 10.29
C ARG A 891 -22.29 -19.50 9.84
N ASP A 892 -22.29 -20.44 10.78
CA ASP A 892 -21.78 -21.78 10.55
C ASP A 892 -22.79 -22.67 9.81
N PHE A 893 -24.07 -22.28 9.75
CA PHE A 893 -25.04 -22.85 8.81
C PHE A 893 -24.79 -22.36 7.39
N TYR A 894 -24.63 -21.05 7.16
CA TYR A 894 -24.30 -20.48 5.84
C TYR A 894 -23.04 -21.12 5.24
N ARG A 895 -21.97 -21.26 6.04
CA ARG A 895 -20.74 -21.96 5.63
C ARG A 895 -20.96 -23.43 5.30
N ARG A 896 -21.79 -24.16 6.08
CA ARG A 896 -22.11 -25.59 5.81
C ARG A 896 -22.91 -25.79 4.53
N VAL A 897 -23.78 -24.85 4.15
CA VAL A 897 -24.62 -24.95 2.93
C VAL A 897 -23.96 -24.30 1.70
N GLY A 898 -22.71 -23.86 1.80
CA GLY A 898 -21.96 -23.27 0.68
C GLY A 898 -22.53 -21.94 0.16
N LYS A 899 -23.26 -21.18 0.98
CA LYS A 899 -23.83 -19.87 0.61
C LYS A 899 -23.07 -18.73 1.28
N ALA A 900 -22.88 -17.64 0.55
CA ALA A 900 -22.41 -16.37 1.10
C ALA A 900 -23.29 -15.95 2.29
N TRP A 901 -22.67 -15.48 3.38
CA TRP A 901 -23.37 -15.09 4.60
C TRP A 901 -23.95 -13.68 4.47
N LYS A 902 -24.99 -13.60 3.63
CA LYS A 902 -25.74 -12.39 3.28
C LYS A 902 -27.25 -12.54 3.52
N ARG A 903 -27.95 -11.41 3.68
CA ARG A 903 -29.41 -11.34 3.81
C ARG A 903 -29.94 -10.11 3.08
N GLY A 904 -30.98 -10.28 2.25
CA GLY A 904 -31.60 -9.19 1.49
C GLY A 904 -32.98 -8.80 2.03
N TYR A 905 -33.19 -7.51 2.30
CA TYR A 905 -34.48 -6.93 2.70
C TYR A 905 -34.94 -5.90 1.67
N LEU A 906 -36.24 -5.92 1.32
CA LEU A 906 -36.90 -4.87 0.53
C LEU A 906 -37.96 -4.19 1.39
N PHE A 907 -37.81 -2.88 1.61
CA PHE A 907 -38.76 -2.05 2.33
C PHE A 907 -39.56 -1.22 1.33
N TYR A 908 -40.87 -1.46 1.25
CA TYR A 908 -41.75 -0.85 0.26
C TYR A 908 -43.04 -0.31 0.87
N GLY A 909 -43.62 0.70 0.23
CA GLY A 909 -44.81 1.40 0.70
C GLY A 909 -44.64 2.93 0.59
N PRO A 910 -45.65 3.73 0.98
CA PRO A 910 -45.66 5.19 0.79
C PRO A 910 -44.43 5.93 1.35
N PRO A 911 -44.15 7.17 0.88
CA PRO A 911 -43.24 8.07 1.59
C PRO A 911 -43.78 8.38 3.00
N GLY A 912 -42.90 8.71 3.95
CA GLY A 912 -43.30 9.01 5.33
C GLY A 912 -43.64 7.82 6.22
N THR A 913 -43.42 6.58 5.77
CA THR A 913 -43.68 5.36 6.57
C THR A 913 -42.48 4.84 7.37
N GLY A 914 -41.34 5.54 7.36
CA GLY A 914 -40.20 5.25 8.23
C GLY A 914 -39.17 4.26 7.68
N LYS A 915 -39.14 4.01 6.36
CA LYS A 915 -38.22 3.07 5.68
C LYS A 915 -36.75 3.23 6.12
N SER A 916 -36.21 4.44 6.05
CA SER A 916 -34.81 4.74 6.45
C SER A 916 -34.62 4.72 7.98
N SER A 917 -35.65 5.12 8.75
CA SER A 917 -35.66 5.00 10.22
C SER A 917 -35.58 3.54 10.69
N LEU A 918 -36.15 2.61 9.92
CA LEU A 918 -36.07 1.17 10.18
C LEU A 918 -34.65 0.64 9.93
N VAL A 919 -33.96 1.09 8.88
CA VAL A 919 -32.55 0.78 8.64
C VAL A 919 -31.69 1.22 9.85
N ALA A 920 -31.93 2.41 10.36
CA ALA A 920 -31.24 2.90 11.56
C ALA A 920 -31.54 2.04 12.81
N ALA A 921 -32.79 1.61 13.01
CA ALA A 921 -33.15 0.70 14.08
C ALA A 921 -32.44 -0.67 13.98
N MET A 922 -32.31 -1.23 12.76
CA MET A 922 -31.55 -2.45 12.51
C MET A 922 -30.06 -2.28 12.82
N ALA A 923 -29.45 -1.18 12.37
CA ALA A 923 -28.04 -0.87 12.63
C ALA A 923 -27.76 -0.72 14.13
N ASN A 924 -28.67 -0.04 14.85
CA ASN A 924 -28.59 0.14 16.29
C ASN A 924 -28.80 -1.15 17.09
N HIS A 925 -29.64 -2.07 16.62
CA HIS A 925 -29.84 -3.40 17.22
C HIS A 925 -28.62 -4.29 17.02
N LEU A 926 -28.13 -4.40 15.78
CA LEU A 926 -27.05 -5.32 15.40
C LEU A 926 -25.63 -4.81 15.68
N LYS A 927 -25.45 -3.50 15.89
CA LYS A 927 -24.14 -2.80 15.88
C LYS A 927 -23.35 -3.02 14.58
N PHE A 928 -24.07 -2.93 13.46
CA PHE A 928 -23.52 -3.04 12.10
C PHE A 928 -23.35 -1.64 11.50
N ASP A 929 -22.23 -1.41 10.82
CA ASP A 929 -21.95 -0.13 10.17
C ASP A 929 -22.82 0.05 8.91
N VAL A 930 -23.38 1.24 8.72
CA VAL A 930 -24.28 1.58 7.61
C VAL A 930 -23.45 2.10 6.44
N TYR A 931 -23.68 1.55 5.25
CA TYR A 931 -23.07 1.98 3.99
C TYR A 931 -24.17 2.47 3.07
N ASP A 932 -24.19 3.77 2.79
CA ASP A 932 -25.23 4.42 2.00
C ASP A 932 -24.79 4.57 0.54
N LEU A 933 -25.52 3.94 -0.38
CA LEU A 933 -25.14 3.82 -1.79
C LEU A 933 -26.14 4.53 -2.70
N GLU A 934 -25.97 5.84 -2.82
CA GLU A 934 -26.66 6.64 -3.83
C GLU A 934 -26.21 6.24 -5.24
N LEU A 935 -27.01 5.43 -5.94
CA LEU A 935 -26.71 4.95 -7.31
C LEU A 935 -26.47 6.09 -8.32
N LYS A 936 -26.96 7.31 -8.03
CA LYS A 936 -26.80 8.52 -8.87
C LYS A 936 -25.40 9.11 -8.81
N GLU A 937 -24.65 8.93 -7.72
CA GLU A 937 -23.28 9.42 -7.58
C GLU A 937 -22.23 8.49 -8.21
N VAL A 938 -22.64 7.29 -8.63
CA VAL A 938 -21.74 6.24 -9.12
C VAL A 938 -21.48 6.41 -10.62
N GLN A 939 -20.24 6.79 -10.97
CA GLN A 939 -19.92 7.18 -12.35
C GLN A 939 -19.90 6.03 -13.36
N CYS A 940 -19.53 4.81 -12.93
CA CYS A 940 -19.64 3.63 -13.79
C CYS A 940 -19.82 2.32 -13.01
N ASN A 941 -20.24 1.25 -13.71
CA ASN A 941 -20.28 -0.13 -13.20
C ASN A 941 -18.95 -0.61 -12.55
N SER A 942 -17.79 -0.02 -12.87
CA SER A 942 -16.51 -0.36 -12.23
C SER A 942 -16.30 0.34 -10.89
N ASP A 943 -16.77 1.58 -10.73
CA ASP A 943 -16.81 2.29 -9.44
C ASP A 943 -17.84 1.65 -8.51
N LEU A 944 -19.01 1.26 -9.03
CA LEU A 944 -20.01 0.47 -8.29
C LEU A 944 -19.37 -0.76 -7.65
N ARG A 945 -18.63 -1.53 -8.46
CA ARG A 945 -17.90 -2.73 -8.00
C ARG A 945 -16.81 -2.39 -6.97
N ARG A 946 -16.12 -1.24 -7.10
CA ARG A 946 -15.06 -0.80 -6.18
C ARG A 946 -15.63 -0.38 -4.82
N LEU A 947 -16.70 0.42 -4.81
CA LEU A 947 -17.45 0.79 -3.61
C LEU A 947 -17.96 -0.45 -2.88
N LEU A 948 -18.61 -1.36 -3.60
CA LEU A 948 -19.16 -2.59 -3.03
C LEU A 948 -18.08 -3.54 -2.47
N PHE A 949 -16.87 -3.57 -3.05
CA PHE A 949 -15.70 -4.24 -2.46
C PHE A 949 -15.20 -3.57 -1.17
N GLY A 950 -15.30 -2.24 -1.05
CA GLY A 950 -14.90 -1.48 0.13
C GLY A 950 -15.87 -1.60 1.32
N THR A 951 -17.02 -2.26 1.14
CA THR A 951 -17.95 -2.53 2.25
C THR A 951 -17.32 -3.48 3.28
N GLY A 952 -17.47 -3.17 4.57
CA GLY A 952 -16.90 -3.95 5.66
C GLY A 952 -17.56 -5.32 5.87
N ASN A 953 -17.15 -5.99 6.95
CA ASN A 953 -17.90 -7.10 7.54
C ASN A 953 -18.72 -6.55 8.73
N ARG A 954 -19.91 -7.11 9.00
CA ARG A 954 -20.95 -6.49 9.84
C ARG A 954 -21.37 -5.12 9.33
N SER A 955 -21.88 -5.12 8.11
CA SER A 955 -22.36 -3.94 7.41
C SER A 955 -23.81 -4.09 6.97
N ILE A 956 -24.58 -3.00 7.04
CA ILE A 956 -25.85 -2.84 6.33
C ILE A 956 -25.60 -1.94 5.12
N LEU A 957 -25.64 -2.51 3.92
CA LEU A 957 -25.62 -1.76 2.67
C LEU A 957 -27.04 -1.28 2.36
N VAL A 958 -27.22 0.02 2.15
CA VAL A 958 -28.49 0.68 1.86
C VAL A 958 -28.48 1.14 0.40
N ILE A 959 -29.57 0.85 -0.32
CA ILE A 959 -29.81 1.35 -1.68
C ILE A 959 -31.21 1.97 -1.67
N GLU A 960 -31.27 3.30 -1.59
CA GLU A 960 -32.54 4.04 -1.54
C GLU A 960 -33.09 4.39 -2.92
N ASP A 961 -34.42 4.55 -3.01
CA ASP A 961 -35.18 4.94 -4.22
C ASP A 961 -34.71 4.16 -5.48
N ILE A 962 -34.69 2.82 -5.37
CA ILE A 962 -34.29 1.91 -6.47
C ILE A 962 -35.27 1.94 -7.66
N ASP A 963 -36.48 2.47 -7.47
CA ASP A 963 -37.44 2.75 -8.53
C ASP A 963 -36.97 3.92 -9.43
N ARG A 964 -36.78 5.10 -8.84
CA ARG A 964 -36.33 6.34 -9.52
C ARG A 964 -34.93 6.24 -10.13
N SER A 965 -34.11 5.30 -9.66
CA SER A 965 -32.72 5.13 -10.09
C SER A 965 -32.56 4.60 -11.52
N PHE A 966 -33.62 4.13 -12.17
CA PHE A 966 -33.56 3.59 -13.55
C PHE A 966 -34.39 4.35 -14.59
N GLU A 967 -35.16 5.38 -14.20
CA GLU A 967 -35.99 6.18 -15.13
C GLU A 967 -35.19 7.22 -15.95
N SER A 968 -33.88 7.38 -15.68
CA SER A 968 -33.03 8.43 -16.25
C SER A 968 -31.89 7.93 -17.17
N ILE A 969 -32.04 6.72 -17.71
CA ILE A 969 -31.01 6.07 -18.55
C ILE A 969 -31.09 6.57 -20.01
N GLU A 970 -30.58 7.78 -20.26
CA GLU A 970 -30.07 8.18 -21.59
C GLU A 970 -28.52 8.09 -21.67
N ASP A 971 -27.86 7.62 -20.59
CA ASP A 971 -26.40 7.64 -20.45
C ASP A 971 -25.91 6.34 -19.76
N ASP A 972 -24.92 5.65 -20.35
CA ASP A 972 -24.56 4.23 -20.14
C ASP A 972 -23.83 3.90 -18.78
N LYS A 973 -24.03 4.73 -17.75
CA LYS A 973 -23.17 4.78 -16.55
C LYS A 973 -23.36 3.58 -15.61
N VAL A 974 -24.57 3.36 -15.11
CA VAL A 974 -24.89 2.25 -14.19
C VAL A 974 -26.09 1.50 -14.71
N THR A 975 -25.92 0.19 -14.93
CA THR A 975 -26.97 -0.68 -15.45
C THR A 975 -27.56 -1.54 -14.34
N LEU A 976 -28.88 -1.76 -14.33
CA LEU A 976 -29.54 -2.72 -13.44
C LEU A 976 -28.87 -4.10 -13.47
N GLY A 977 -28.50 -4.58 -14.67
CA GLY A 977 -27.75 -5.83 -14.83
C GLY A 977 -26.38 -5.84 -14.13
N GLY A 978 -25.71 -4.69 -14.01
CA GLY A 978 -24.47 -4.52 -13.26
C GLY A 978 -24.67 -4.69 -11.74
N LEU A 979 -25.68 -4.01 -11.19
CA LEU A 979 -26.08 -4.15 -9.78
C LEU A 979 -26.50 -5.59 -9.46
N LEU A 980 -27.33 -6.21 -10.31
CA LEU A 980 -27.77 -7.60 -10.15
C LEU A 980 -26.60 -8.60 -10.21
N ASN A 981 -25.64 -8.39 -11.13
CA ASN A 981 -24.44 -9.22 -11.22
C ASN A 981 -23.51 -9.09 -10.00
N PHE A 982 -23.56 -7.98 -9.26
CA PHE A 982 -22.90 -7.91 -7.96
C PHE A 982 -23.68 -8.68 -6.90
N ILE A 983 -24.99 -8.42 -6.76
CA ILE A 983 -25.83 -9.00 -5.70
C ILE A 983 -25.83 -10.52 -5.77
N ASP A 984 -25.91 -11.13 -6.95
CA ASP A 984 -25.89 -12.60 -7.13
C ASP A 984 -24.49 -13.20 -7.26
N GLY A 985 -23.56 -12.46 -7.88
CA GLY A 985 -22.30 -13.03 -8.36
C GLY A 985 -21.33 -13.46 -7.27
N LEU A 986 -20.19 -14.01 -7.69
CA LEU A 986 -19.06 -14.38 -6.82
C LEU A 986 -18.61 -13.21 -5.93
N TRP A 987 -18.80 -11.96 -6.37
CA TRP A 987 -18.53 -10.74 -5.61
C TRP A 987 -19.35 -10.64 -4.31
N SER A 988 -20.56 -11.19 -4.28
CA SER A 988 -21.37 -11.30 -3.05
C SER A 988 -20.79 -12.26 -2.00
N SER A 989 -19.77 -13.06 -2.36
CA SER A 989 -18.98 -13.89 -1.45
C SER A 989 -17.69 -13.21 -0.96
N CYS A 990 -17.38 -12.00 -1.44
CA CYS A 990 -16.20 -11.24 -1.03
C CYS A 990 -16.47 -10.43 0.25
N GLY A 991 -16.83 -11.13 1.33
CA GLY A 991 -17.09 -10.60 2.67
C GLY A 991 -17.87 -11.58 3.56
N ASP A 992 -17.75 -11.41 4.88
CA ASP A 992 -18.54 -12.15 5.87
C ASP A 992 -19.57 -11.19 6.51
N GLU A 993 -20.75 -11.71 6.84
CA GLU A 993 -21.73 -11.02 7.71
C GLU A 993 -22.24 -9.69 7.14
N ARG A 994 -22.97 -9.72 6.02
CA ARG A 994 -23.55 -8.51 5.39
C ARG A 994 -25.06 -8.55 5.24
N ILE A 995 -25.71 -7.42 5.46
CA ILE A 995 -27.12 -7.20 5.13
C ILE A 995 -27.19 -6.22 3.97
N VAL A 996 -28.14 -6.41 3.05
CA VAL A 996 -28.47 -5.44 2.00
C VAL A 996 -29.94 -5.05 2.16
N VAL A 997 -30.21 -3.76 2.23
CA VAL A 997 -31.56 -3.19 2.30
C VAL A 997 -31.80 -2.32 1.08
N PHE A 998 -32.93 -2.56 0.41
CA PHE A 998 -33.43 -1.77 -0.69
C PHE A 998 -34.68 -1.01 -0.24
N THR A 999 -34.78 0.28 -0.55
CA THR A 999 -36.02 1.05 -0.32
C THR A 999 -36.66 1.48 -1.62
N THR A 1000 -37.99 1.42 -1.67
CA THR A 1000 -38.82 1.80 -2.82
C THR A 1000 -40.15 2.35 -2.33
N ASN A 1001 -40.83 3.11 -3.18
CA ASN A 1001 -42.21 3.50 -2.98
C ASN A 1001 -43.18 2.57 -3.75
N HIS A 1002 -42.71 1.97 -4.86
CA HIS A 1002 -43.51 1.18 -5.79
C HIS A 1002 -42.86 -0.19 -6.09
N LYS A 1003 -43.22 -1.22 -5.33
CA LYS A 1003 -42.70 -2.59 -5.53
C LYS A 1003 -43.08 -3.18 -6.89
N GLU A 1004 -44.25 -2.80 -7.38
CA GLU A 1004 -44.82 -3.16 -8.67
C GLU A 1004 -44.08 -2.58 -9.89
N GLN A 1005 -43.23 -1.56 -9.68
CA GLN A 1005 -42.36 -0.99 -10.72
C GLN A 1005 -40.98 -1.67 -10.80
N LEU A 1006 -40.62 -2.52 -9.83
CA LEU A 1006 -39.33 -3.19 -9.81
C LEU A 1006 -39.28 -4.39 -10.77
N ASP A 1007 -38.14 -4.54 -11.46
CA ASP A 1007 -37.87 -5.70 -12.31
C ASP A 1007 -38.05 -7.01 -11.49
N PRO A 1008 -38.88 -7.98 -11.96
CA PRO A 1008 -39.04 -9.29 -11.32
C PRO A 1008 -37.74 -10.09 -11.12
N ALA A 1009 -36.64 -9.70 -11.76
CA ALA A 1009 -35.31 -10.21 -11.48
C ALA A 1009 -34.75 -9.74 -10.11
N LEU A 1010 -35.08 -8.55 -9.62
CA LEU A 1010 -34.69 -8.09 -8.28
C LEU A 1010 -35.36 -8.93 -7.19
N LEU A 1011 -36.66 -9.21 -7.35
CA LEU A 1011 -37.54 -9.91 -6.39
C LEU A 1011 -37.26 -11.43 -6.26
N ARG A 1012 -36.11 -11.92 -6.72
CA ARG A 1012 -35.76 -13.36 -6.68
C ARG A 1012 -35.15 -13.74 -5.32
N PRO A 1013 -35.53 -14.89 -4.73
CA PRO A 1013 -34.91 -15.39 -3.50
C PRO A 1013 -33.39 -15.50 -3.62
N GLY A 1014 -32.65 -15.01 -2.61
CA GLY A 1014 -31.19 -14.85 -2.64
C GLY A 1014 -30.69 -13.44 -3.00
N ARG A 1015 -31.58 -12.57 -3.51
CA ARG A 1015 -31.34 -11.12 -3.74
C ARG A 1015 -32.11 -10.27 -2.73
N MET A 1016 -33.41 -10.47 -2.70
CA MET A 1016 -34.36 -9.91 -1.75
C MET A 1016 -35.10 -11.10 -1.13
N ASP A 1017 -34.76 -11.44 0.12
CA ASP A 1017 -35.32 -12.62 0.79
C ASP A 1017 -36.55 -12.27 1.64
N VAL A 1018 -36.58 -11.05 2.19
CA VAL A 1018 -37.63 -10.56 3.08
C VAL A 1018 -38.23 -9.30 2.47
N HIS A 1019 -39.54 -9.30 2.27
CA HIS A 1019 -40.27 -8.20 1.64
C HIS A 1019 -41.21 -7.55 2.67
N LEU A 1020 -40.81 -6.40 3.22
CA LEU A 1020 -41.56 -5.69 4.27
C LEU A 1020 -42.43 -4.58 3.67
N HIS A 1021 -43.74 -4.68 3.85
CA HIS A 1021 -44.66 -3.60 3.48
C HIS A 1021 -44.82 -2.62 4.64
N MET A 1022 -44.20 -1.44 4.53
CA MET A 1022 -44.39 -0.34 5.47
C MET A 1022 -45.62 0.47 5.04
N SER A 1023 -46.78 0.02 5.50
CA SER A 1023 -48.09 0.62 5.23
C SER A 1023 -48.29 1.96 5.95
N TYR A 1024 -49.48 2.54 5.77
CA TYR A 1024 -50.00 3.61 6.62
C TYR A 1024 -50.05 3.21 8.11
N CYS A 1025 -50.13 4.22 8.98
CA CYS A 1025 -50.08 4.08 10.42
C CYS A 1025 -51.32 3.34 10.94
N THR A 1026 -51.12 2.22 11.63
CA THR A 1026 -52.20 1.51 12.34
C THR A 1026 -52.42 2.16 13.70
N PHE A 1027 -53.56 1.87 14.35
CA PHE A 1027 -53.81 2.31 15.74
C PHE A 1027 -52.71 1.84 16.72
N SER A 1028 -52.04 0.71 16.46
CA SER A 1028 -50.91 0.25 17.27
C SER A 1028 -49.63 1.06 17.00
N GLY A 1029 -49.37 1.43 15.74
CA GLY A 1029 -48.33 2.41 15.39
C GLY A 1029 -48.59 3.76 16.04
N PHE A 1030 -49.83 4.25 15.99
CA PHE A 1030 -50.25 5.48 16.67
C PHE A 1030 -50.01 5.41 18.19
N LYS A 1031 -50.37 4.32 18.90
CA LYS A 1031 -50.05 4.18 20.33
C LYS A 1031 -48.55 4.28 20.61
N THR A 1032 -47.71 3.76 19.72
CA THR A 1032 -46.25 3.88 19.80
C THR A 1032 -45.81 5.34 19.64
N LEU A 1033 -46.34 6.08 18.65
CA LEU A 1033 -46.09 7.51 18.50
C LEU A 1033 -46.57 8.32 19.71
N ALA A 1034 -47.80 8.08 20.19
CA ALA A 1034 -48.36 8.80 21.33
C ALA A 1034 -47.54 8.59 22.63
N PHE A 1035 -47.01 7.39 22.85
CA PHE A 1035 -46.09 7.14 23.95
C PHE A 1035 -44.73 7.83 23.77
N ASN A 1036 -44.22 7.92 22.54
CA ASN A 1036 -42.91 8.52 22.25
C ASN A 1036 -42.94 10.06 22.24
N TYR A 1037 -44.04 10.69 21.82
CA TYR A 1037 -44.19 12.15 21.76
C TYR A 1037 -44.88 12.77 22.98
N LEU A 1038 -45.83 12.06 23.62
CA LEU A 1038 -46.67 12.60 24.70
C LEU A 1038 -46.61 11.76 25.99
N HIS A 1039 -45.87 10.64 26.01
CA HIS A 1039 -45.74 9.70 27.13
C HIS A 1039 -47.05 9.10 27.66
N ILE A 1040 -48.11 9.12 26.85
CA ILE A 1040 -49.42 8.50 27.15
C ILE A 1040 -49.53 7.09 26.57
N GLN A 1041 -50.22 6.19 27.28
CA GLN A 1041 -50.51 4.82 26.81
C GLN A 1041 -52.01 4.58 26.52
N ASP A 1042 -52.88 5.40 27.10
CA ASP A 1042 -54.31 5.39 26.84
C ASP A 1042 -54.91 6.79 27.06
N HIS A 1043 -56.00 7.11 26.37
CA HIS A 1043 -56.71 8.39 26.48
C HIS A 1043 -58.17 8.25 26.07
N GLN A 1044 -59.06 9.13 26.54
CA GLN A 1044 -60.50 9.06 26.19
C GLN A 1044 -60.72 9.18 24.67
N LEU A 1045 -59.97 10.08 24.02
CA LEU A 1045 -59.97 10.30 22.57
C LEU A 1045 -59.37 9.15 21.74
N PHE A 1046 -58.65 8.19 22.35
CA PHE A 1046 -58.04 7.08 21.59
C PHE A 1046 -59.08 6.19 20.92
N ARG A 1047 -60.31 6.12 21.46
CA ARG A 1047 -61.41 5.39 20.84
C ARG A 1047 -61.81 6.01 19.49
N GLU A 1048 -62.04 7.32 19.48
CA GLU A 1048 -62.41 8.06 18.28
C GLU A 1048 -61.28 8.02 17.23
N ILE A 1049 -60.04 8.18 17.67
CA ILE A 1049 -58.85 8.05 16.82
C ILE A 1049 -58.74 6.64 16.20
N LYS A 1050 -59.07 5.57 16.95
CA LYS A 1050 -59.14 4.21 16.39
C LYS A 1050 -60.23 4.08 15.33
N GLU A 1051 -61.43 4.57 15.60
CA GLU A 1051 -62.57 4.54 14.68
C GLU A 1051 -62.32 5.39 13.41
N LEU A 1052 -61.41 6.37 13.45
CA LEU A 1052 -60.92 7.13 12.29
C LEU A 1052 -59.82 6.40 11.50
N PHE A 1053 -58.83 5.78 12.17
CA PHE A 1053 -57.78 4.98 11.51
C PHE A 1053 -58.34 3.73 10.79
N GLU A 1054 -59.55 3.28 11.11
CA GLU A 1054 -60.26 2.23 10.38
C GLU A 1054 -60.84 2.69 9.04
N LYS A 1055 -60.86 4.01 8.77
CA LYS A 1055 -61.37 4.60 7.52
C LYS A 1055 -60.31 5.36 6.70
N VAL A 1056 -59.41 6.09 7.38
CA VAL A 1056 -58.53 7.11 6.78
C VAL A 1056 -57.08 6.62 6.72
N GLN A 1057 -56.42 6.82 5.59
CA GLN A 1057 -55.02 6.44 5.40
C GLN A 1057 -54.06 7.59 5.74
N ALA A 1058 -53.48 7.58 6.95
CA ALA A 1058 -52.46 8.55 7.37
C ALA A 1058 -51.10 7.86 7.62
N THR A 1059 -50.02 8.46 7.15
CA THR A 1059 -48.65 7.96 7.34
C THR A 1059 -48.14 8.25 8.75
N PRO A 1060 -47.22 7.43 9.29
CA PRO A 1060 -46.53 7.74 10.55
C PRO A 1060 -45.91 9.14 10.61
N ALA A 1061 -45.40 9.67 9.49
CA ALA A 1061 -44.86 11.02 9.41
C ALA A 1061 -45.93 12.13 9.49
N GLU A 1062 -47.08 11.97 8.83
CA GLU A 1062 -48.23 12.90 8.99
C GLU A 1062 -48.70 12.91 10.45
N VAL A 1063 -48.89 11.74 11.05
CA VAL A 1063 -49.34 11.60 12.45
C VAL A 1063 -48.32 12.19 13.42
N ALA A 1064 -47.02 11.93 13.24
CA ALA A 1064 -45.97 12.56 14.04
C ALA A 1064 -45.92 14.09 13.84
N GLY A 1065 -46.19 14.58 12.62
CA GLY A 1065 -46.28 16.01 12.33
C GLY A 1065 -47.44 16.72 13.04
N GLU A 1066 -48.56 16.04 13.27
CA GLU A 1066 -49.62 16.53 14.17
C GLU A 1066 -49.19 16.47 15.65
N LEU A 1067 -48.57 15.35 16.07
CA LEU A 1067 -48.12 15.15 17.46
C LEU A 1067 -47.03 16.14 17.91
N MET A 1068 -46.25 16.71 16.99
CA MET A 1068 -45.22 17.74 17.27
C MET A 1068 -45.77 19.16 17.48
N LYS A 1069 -47.08 19.42 17.29
CA LYS A 1069 -47.60 20.81 17.26
C LYS A 1069 -47.76 21.46 18.64
N SER A 1070 -47.79 20.68 19.71
CA SER A 1070 -47.94 21.13 21.10
C SER A 1070 -47.46 20.03 22.04
N GLU A 1071 -47.18 20.38 23.30
CA GLU A 1071 -46.85 19.42 24.38
C GLU A 1071 -48.10 18.99 25.17
N ASP A 1072 -49.25 19.66 24.97
CA ASP A 1072 -50.52 19.36 25.63
C ASP A 1072 -51.26 18.19 24.93
N PRO A 1073 -51.44 17.02 25.59
CA PRO A 1073 -52.05 15.86 24.95
C PRO A 1073 -53.50 16.07 24.49
N GLU A 1074 -54.29 16.89 25.18
CA GLU A 1074 -55.70 17.12 24.81
C GLU A 1074 -55.77 17.94 23.53
N VAL A 1075 -55.02 19.05 23.47
CA VAL A 1075 -54.92 19.91 22.28
C VAL A 1075 -54.37 19.16 21.08
N VAL A 1076 -53.35 18.33 21.29
CA VAL A 1076 -52.72 17.53 20.22
C VAL A 1076 -53.68 16.47 19.67
N LEU A 1077 -54.35 15.71 20.54
CA LEU A 1077 -55.24 14.63 20.10
C LEU A 1077 -56.51 15.17 19.42
N GLN A 1078 -57.05 16.30 19.88
CA GLN A 1078 -58.12 17.01 19.15
C GLN A 1078 -57.64 17.54 17.79
N GLY A 1079 -56.40 18.04 17.70
CA GLY A 1079 -55.77 18.42 16.44
C GLY A 1079 -55.65 17.26 15.43
N LEU A 1080 -55.19 16.10 15.91
CA LEU A 1080 -55.09 14.87 15.11
C LEU A 1080 -56.47 14.36 14.66
N ILE A 1081 -57.48 14.36 15.53
CA ILE A 1081 -58.87 14.02 15.15
C ILE A 1081 -59.34 14.93 14.01
N LYS A 1082 -59.15 16.25 14.15
CA LYS A 1082 -59.51 17.19 13.09
C LYS A 1082 -58.79 16.89 11.77
N PHE A 1083 -57.48 16.68 11.81
CA PHE A 1083 -56.68 16.32 10.63
C PHE A 1083 -57.22 15.06 9.93
N LEU A 1084 -57.57 14.02 10.69
CA LEU A 1084 -58.15 12.79 10.15
C LEU A 1084 -59.55 13.01 9.55
N CYS A 1085 -60.42 13.80 10.19
CA CYS A 1085 -61.75 14.14 9.67
C CYS A 1085 -61.71 15.03 8.41
N ASP A 1086 -60.81 16.01 8.36
CA ASP A 1086 -60.55 16.83 7.18
C ASP A 1086 -60.07 15.94 6.02
N LYS A 1087 -59.25 14.90 6.31
CA LYS A 1087 -58.77 13.92 5.33
C LYS A 1087 -59.87 12.95 4.87
N GLU A 1088 -60.70 12.41 5.77
CA GLU A 1088 -61.89 11.58 5.46
C GLU A 1088 -62.81 12.30 4.46
N THR A 1089 -63.05 13.59 4.71
CA THR A 1089 -63.85 14.47 3.84
C THR A 1089 -63.20 14.64 2.47
N SER A 1090 -61.87 14.83 2.43
CA SER A 1090 -61.12 15.01 1.17
C SER A 1090 -61.04 13.75 0.31
N GLU A 1091 -61.02 12.57 0.91
CA GLU A 1091 -60.97 11.27 0.22
C GLU A 1091 -62.37 10.89 -0.29
N THR A 1092 -63.41 11.14 0.50
CA THR A 1092 -64.82 11.01 0.07
C THR A 1092 -65.13 11.94 -1.11
N SER A 1093 -64.50 13.11 -1.18
CA SER A 1093 -64.64 14.09 -2.27
C SER A 1093 -63.87 13.75 -3.55
N LYS A 1094 -63.10 12.64 -3.58
CA LYS A 1094 -62.37 12.14 -4.77
C LYS A 1094 -62.95 10.85 -5.35
N ASN A 1095 -63.85 10.19 -4.61
CA ASN A 1095 -64.50 8.94 -5.01
C ASN A 1095 -65.96 9.16 -5.47
N ASN A 1096 -66.39 10.42 -5.61
CA ASN A 1096 -67.65 10.85 -6.23
C ASN A 1096 -67.33 11.74 -7.45
#